data_AF-A0A9P4T694-F1
#
_entry.id   AF-A0A9P4T694-F1
#
_cell.length_a   1.000
_cell.length_b   1.000
_cell.length_c   1.000
_cell.angle_alpha   90.00
_cell.angle_beta   90.00
_cell.angle_gamma   90.00
#
_symmetry.space_group_name_H-M   'P 1'
#
loop_
_entity.id
_entity.type
_entity.pdbx_description
1 polymer ?
#
loop_
_entity_poly.entity_id
_entity_poly.type
_entity_poly.pdbx_seq_one_letter_code
_entity_poly.pdbx_strand_id
1 'polypeptide(L)'
;MEPHSRSLSSQTGTLRLPQALVLLLRSALAQSANDQGTQGLADLTLWDTIRLSIYRLILLINPFVDRGNFVTSAIVGMVKLTALCGSAYWVWDRQSKKGKIAPSINSQHAEDATEDDAATNDPGLLKKYSTIQSYTVPSTNTRYPAVRTFYRQHPQEGKFPRTPSPVPLLVFVHGLGGTIAQFHPILLSLSNLASCLAIDLPGCGLSSYDPKSASAYTTDALVRLLAVVIEQHRAKDEGQTVILIGHSMGCSLAALLASPTSPHADLLSQHVGGLVAICPKADPPTEHQTKLLRRVSAVPAVLFDLYRKWDRRGGINSASVLRMAGPNAEEDTKRLQLRFNKQSRTSVWQRMALGMCPDYTKSPPRGGLPGRQVWEGLQIPVFLTAGEADLVTPADNVKRIVEFLGRDVAAMDPPSEKASLPIAAAPFDPAVVDPSLAERKHQDSGIDANDIPKFDDETKAPSTTAASTTNSISLIETEGSVVISNPPPDTPTSTPTSTNPSPHPRRLVVKTAILPTPAAHSMLFAPSTSRILSGLIGSFLADHIDPRLSLAWQLQYLSTEGKWDVKNLLKWQAVAPVSSPIANTFRAMKTLREVDPSHAPKILAQEWKNRICAVIDISHDAPVYDPAGLEAGGILYFKFPTVSKQPPLRAEVRAFIDLVDRVQGLAKEQGREGLVAVHCHYGFNRTGFFLVSYLVEKLGWRLPDAIEAFGKARPPGIRHSHFVDELHVRYCDGLGRAPTM
;
A
#
# COMPACT_ATOMS: atom_id res chain seq x y z
N MET A 1 -91.88 18.66 -2.44
CA MET A 1 -92.36 17.33 -2.01
C MET A 1 -91.39 16.81 -0.97
N GLU A 2 -91.76 16.90 0.30
CA GLU A 2 -91.19 16.09 1.38
C GLU A 2 -92.03 14.79 1.49
N PRO A 3 -91.54 13.63 2.02
CA PRO A 3 -91.16 13.56 3.45
C PRO A 3 -90.22 12.42 3.95
N HIS A 4 -89.86 12.52 5.25
CA HIS A 4 -89.44 11.47 6.24
C HIS A 4 -88.04 10.83 6.09
N SER A 5 -87.21 10.55 7.11
CA SER A 5 -87.32 10.52 8.59
C SER A 5 -85.90 10.38 9.23
N ARG A 6 -85.79 10.65 10.55
CA ARG A 6 -84.58 10.66 11.40
C ARG A 6 -84.01 9.26 11.73
N SER A 7 -82.70 9.17 12.08
CA SER A 7 -82.22 8.59 13.37
C SER A 7 -80.70 8.75 13.57
N LEU A 8 -80.29 8.98 14.82
CA LEU A 8 -78.93 8.99 15.37
C LEU A 8 -78.25 7.60 15.36
N SER A 9 -76.91 7.58 15.24
CA SER A 9 -76.01 6.59 15.88
C SER A 9 -74.53 7.00 15.74
N SER A 10 -73.81 6.93 16.85
CA SER A 10 -72.36 7.14 17.02
C SER A 10 -71.47 6.19 16.19
N GLN A 11 -70.25 6.62 15.80
CA GLN A 11 -68.99 5.92 16.13
C GLN A 11 -67.73 6.50 15.40
N THR A 12 -66.71 6.79 16.22
CA THR A 12 -65.25 6.62 15.99
C THR A 12 -64.62 7.14 14.68
N GLY A 13 -64.08 8.35 14.72
CA GLY A 13 -63.02 8.79 13.81
C GLY A 13 -61.64 8.48 14.38
N THR A 14 -60.94 7.48 13.82
CA THR A 14 -59.53 7.18 14.13
C THR A 14 -58.64 8.36 13.73
N LEU A 15 -57.91 8.94 14.69
CA LEU A 15 -56.80 9.84 14.40
C LEU A 15 -55.71 9.04 13.66
N ARG A 16 -55.26 9.54 12.50
CA ARG A 16 -54.13 8.94 11.80
C ARG A 16 -52.87 9.10 12.66
N LEU A 17 -52.05 8.05 12.75
CA LEU A 17 -50.81 7.93 13.55
C LEU A 17 -49.96 9.23 13.64
N PRO A 18 -49.79 10.04 12.58
CA PRO A 18 -49.02 11.28 12.67
C PRO A 18 -49.66 12.37 13.53
N GLN A 19 -50.99 12.47 13.56
CA GLN A 19 -51.72 13.48 14.35
C GLN A 19 -51.75 13.14 15.83
N ALA A 20 -51.84 11.85 16.16
CA ALA A 20 -51.71 11.37 17.54
C ALA A 20 -50.28 11.61 18.09
N LEU A 21 -49.24 11.39 17.27
CA LEU A 21 -47.85 11.63 17.66
C LEU A 21 -47.53 13.11 17.86
N VAL A 22 -48.09 13.99 17.01
CA VAL A 22 -47.93 15.44 17.14
C VAL A 22 -48.67 15.97 18.37
N LEU A 23 -49.85 15.44 18.70
CA LEU A 23 -50.59 15.80 19.92
C LEU A 23 -49.88 15.29 21.19
N LEU A 24 -49.32 14.08 21.16
CA LEU A 24 -48.51 13.51 22.25
C LEU A 24 -47.24 14.34 22.50
N LEU A 25 -46.57 14.79 21.44
CA LEU A 25 -45.39 15.66 21.54
C LEU A 25 -45.76 17.07 22.00
N ARG A 26 -46.94 17.58 21.63
CA ARG A 26 -47.45 18.89 22.09
C ARG A 26 -47.80 18.87 23.59
N SER A 27 -48.38 17.78 24.09
CA SER A 27 -48.68 17.64 25.51
C SER A 27 -47.44 17.35 26.35
N ALA A 28 -46.47 16.59 25.84
CA ALA A 28 -45.21 16.31 26.53
C ALA A 28 -44.24 17.51 26.59
N LEU A 29 -44.35 18.45 25.65
CA LEU A 29 -43.53 19.68 25.61
C LEU A 29 -44.18 20.89 26.30
N ALA A 30 -45.45 20.79 26.69
CA ALA A 30 -46.18 21.84 27.40
C ALA A 30 -46.27 21.51 28.91
N GLN A 31 -45.12 21.40 29.57
CA GLN A 31 -45.04 21.60 31.01
C GLN A 31 -44.03 22.70 31.30
N SER A 32 -44.58 23.87 31.62
CA SER A 32 -43.89 24.99 32.24
C SER A 32 -43.37 24.57 33.62
N ALA A 33 -42.21 25.11 33.98
CA ALA A 33 -41.60 25.00 35.29
C ALA A 33 -42.48 25.63 36.36
N ASN A 34 -43.24 24.81 37.09
CA ASN A 34 -43.55 24.90 38.52
C ASN A 34 -44.67 23.91 38.83
N ASP A 35 -44.33 22.75 39.39
CA ASP A 35 -44.96 22.20 40.59
C ASP A 35 -44.34 20.83 40.93
N GLN A 36 -43.96 20.67 42.19
CA GLN A 36 -43.59 19.38 42.77
C GLN A 36 -44.85 18.51 42.89
N GLY A 37 -44.83 17.28 42.38
CA GLY A 37 -45.86 16.30 42.73
C GLY A 37 -45.94 15.04 41.85
N THR A 38 -45.45 13.94 42.41
CA THR A 38 -45.84 12.52 42.15
C THR A 38 -45.53 11.89 40.77
N GLN A 39 -44.61 10.92 40.80
CA GLN A 39 -44.29 9.99 39.72
C GLN A 39 -45.47 9.07 39.36
N GLY A 40 -45.66 8.84 38.06
CA GLY A 40 -46.42 7.70 37.53
C GLY A 40 -45.48 6.63 36.97
N LEU A 41 -45.51 5.44 37.57
CA LEU A 41 -44.64 4.26 37.39
C LEU A 41 -44.75 3.55 36.01
N ALA A 42 -45.24 4.21 34.96
CA ALA A 42 -45.52 3.58 33.66
C ALA A 42 -44.54 3.94 32.53
N ASP A 43 -43.78 5.04 32.66
CA ASP A 43 -42.89 5.52 31.57
C ASP A 43 -41.45 4.96 31.65
N LEU A 44 -41.05 4.44 32.81
CA LEU A 44 -39.70 3.88 33.00
C LEU A 44 -39.53 2.55 32.27
N THR A 45 -40.57 1.72 32.18
CA THR A 45 -40.50 0.38 31.57
C THR A 45 -40.38 0.44 30.05
N LEU A 46 -41.09 1.35 29.38
CA LEU A 46 -40.98 1.55 27.93
C LEU A 46 -39.61 2.11 27.55
N TRP A 47 -39.10 3.06 28.35
CA TRP A 47 -37.80 3.68 28.12
C TRP A 47 -36.65 2.70 28.35
N ASP A 48 -36.73 1.88 29.40
CA ASP A 48 -35.77 0.82 29.64
C ASP A 48 -35.85 -0.27 28.57
N THR A 49 -37.03 -0.58 28.04
CA THR A 49 -37.18 -1.55 26.93
C THR A 49 -36.55 -1.03 25.63
N ILE A 50 -36.70 0.25 25.31
CA ILE A 50 -36.06 0.90 24.16
C ILE A 50 -34.54 0.96 24.37
N ARG A 51 -34.10 1.31 25.58
CA ARG A 51 -32.68 1.38 25.95
C ARG A 51 -32.01 0.01 25.90
N LEU A 52 -32.68 -1.05 26.37
CA LEU A 52 -32.24 -2.43 26.26
C LEU A 52 -32.23 -2.91 24.81
N SER A 53 -33.19 -2.48 23.99
CA SER A 53 -33.26 -2.84 22.56
C SER A 53 -32.16 -2.17 21.75
N ILE A 54 -31.82 -0.91 22.05
CA ILE A 54 -30.70 -0.17 21.45
C ILE A 54 -29.35 -0.69 21.97
N TYR A 55 -29.24 -0.98 23.26
CA TYR A 55 -28.06 -1.62 23.84
C TYR A 55 -27.83 -3.02 23.26
N ARG A 56 -28.89 -3.82 23.11
CA ARG A 56 -28.85 -5.10 22.39
C ARG A 56 -28.49 -4.89 20.94
N LEU A 57 -29.01 -3.88 20.25
CA LEU A 57 -28.66 -3.55 18.86
C LEU A 57 -27.17 -3.19 18.72
N ILE A 58 -26.61 -2.42 19.66
CA ILE A 58 -25.18 -2.08 19.71
C ILE A 58 -24.32 -3.33 19.98
N LEU A 59 -24.74 -4.19 20.92
CA LEU A 59 -24.10 -5.49 21.17
C LEU A 59 -24.26 -6.49 20.01
N LEU A 60 -25.35 -6.37 19.23
CA LEU A 60 -25.73 -7.21 18.08
C LEU A 60 -25.12 -6.72 16.76
N ILE A 61 -24.42 -5.60 16.67
CA ILE A 61 -23.92 -5.10 15.36
C ILE A 61 -22.45 -5.45 15.10
N ASN A 62 -21.72 -5.99 16.09
CA ASN A 62 -20.30 -6.25 15.91
C ASN A 62 -19.91 -7.73 16.14
N PRO A 63 -20.10 -8.61 15.13
CA PRO A 63 -19.70 -10.02 15.20
C PRO A 63 -18.18 -10.22 15.22
N PHE A 64 -17.35 -9.19 15.02
CA PHE A 64 -15.91 -9.33 14.80
C PHE A 64 -14.99 -8.72 15.87
N VAL A 65 -15.55 -8.16 16.95
CA VAL A 65 -14.75 -7.61 18.07
C VAL A 65 -14.81 -8.56 19.26
N ASP A 66 -13.65 -8.92 19.81
CA ASP A 66 -13.54 -9.68 21.05
C ASP A 66 -13.98 -8.81 22.24
N ARG A 67 -14.82 -9.37 23.11
CA ARG A 67 -15.63 -8.60 24.07
C ARG A 67 -14.92 -8.49 25.42
N GLY A 68 -14.07 -7.47 25.56
CA GLY A 68 -13.53 -7.01 26.85
C GLY A 68 -13.77 -5.50 27.07
N ASN A 69 -14.70 -5.17 27.97
CA ASN A 69 -14.92 -3.88 28.65
C ASN A 69 -15.08 -2.57 27.84
N PHE A 70 -16.31 -2.04 27.77
CA PHE A 70 -16.55 -0.59 27.62
C PHE A 70 -17.79 -0.10 28.41
N VAL A 71 -17.58 0.94 29.22
CA VAL A 71 -18.54 1.55 30.15
C VAL A 71 -19.31 2.73 29.50
N THR A 72 -20.50 2.94 30.05
CA THR A 72 -21.64 3.81 29.70
C THR A 72 -21.38 5.33 29.70
N SER A 73 -21.69 6.03 28.59
CA SER A 73 -22.15 7.44 28.65
C SER A 73 -22.93 8.00 27.42
N ALA A 74 -23.19 7.23 26.35
CA ALA A 74 -23.64 7.80 25.06
C ALA A 74 -25.15 7.83 24.78
N ILE A 75 -26.01 7.41 25.72
CA ILE A 75 -27.38 6.98 25.40
C ILE A 75 -28.40 8.14 25.25
N VAL A 76 -28.22 9.26 25.96
CA VAL A 76 -29.24 10.34 26.03
C VAL A 76 -29.39 11.13 24.72
N GLY A 77 -28.40 11.09 23.83
CA GLY A 77 -28.43 11.83 22.56
C GLY A 77 -29.23 11.18 21.42
N MET A 78 -29.51 9.88 21.48
CA MET A 78 -30.06 9.12 20.35
C MET A 78 -31.54 9.40 20.07
N VAL A 79 -32.33 9.70 21.11
CA VAL A 79 -33.77 9.90 21.00
C VAL A 79 -34.13 11.30 20.49
N LYS A 80 -33.30 12.31 20.80
CA LYS A 80 -33.48 13.67 20.25
C LYS A 80 -33.24 13.72 18.73
N LEU A 81 -32.34 12.90 18.20
CA LEU A 81 -31.94 12.93 16.79
C LEU A 81 -32.98 12.29 15.85
N THR A 82 -33.61 11.18 16.26
CA THR A 82 -34.65 10.50 15.47
C THR A 82 -35.94 11.33 15.37
N ALA A 83 -36.28 12.08 16.41
CA ALA A 83 -37.43 12.99 16.41
C ALA A 83 -37.22 14.24 15.54
N LEU A 84 -36.01 14.82 15.54
CA LEU A 84 -35.70 16.04 14.79
C LEU A 84 -35.51 15.81 13.28
N CYS A 85 -34.97 14.65 12.88
CA CYS A 85 -34.71 14.36 11.46
C CYS A 85 -36.00 14.02 10.67
N GLY A 86 -37.04 13.49 11.32
CA GLY A 86 -38.34 13.23 10.69
C GLY A 86 -39.08 14.52 10.30
N SER A 87 -38.96 15.58 11.11
CA SER A 87 -39.57 16.88 10.83
C SER A 87 -38.81 17.70 9.78
N ALA A 88 -37.48 17.64 9.75
CA ALA A 88 -36.67 18.40 8.80
C ALA A 88 -36.80 17.89 7.35
N TYR A 89 -36.92 16.56 7.16
CA TYR A 89 -37.08 15.96 5.83
C TYR A 89 -38.44 16.31 5.19
N TRP A 90 -39.50 16.41 5.99
CA TRP A 90 -40.84 16.75 5.50
C TRP A 90 -40.98 18.24 5.11
N VAL A 91 -40.24 19.13 5.77
CA VAL A 91 -40.18 20.57 5.42
C VAL A 91 -39.35 20.77 4.15
N TRP A 92 -38.26 20.03 3.97
CA TRP A 92 -37.39 20.12 2.78
C TRP A 92 -38.09 19.60 1.50
N ASP A 93 -38.79 18.46 1.55
CA ASP A 93 -39.48 17.88 0.37
C ASP A 93 -40.63 18.77 -0.15
N ARG A 94 -41.25 19.58 0.72
CA ARG A 94 -42.29 20.54 0.33
C ARG A 94 -41.75 21.82 -0.31
N GLN A 95 -40.53 22.24 0.01
CA GLN A 95 -39.90 23.41 -0.61
C GLN A 95 -39.25 23.05 -1.96
N SER A 96 -38.76 21.82 -2.15
CA SER A 96 -38.08 21.38 -3.37
C SER A 96 -38.97 21.21 -4.62
N LYS A 97 -40.30 21.27 -4.49
CA LYS A 97 -41.26 21.07 -5.61
C LYS A 97 -41.82 22.36 -6.22
N LYS A 98 -41.36 23.55 -5.80
CA LYS A 98 -41.71 24.82 -6.45
C LYS A 98 -40.44 25.60 -6.81
N GLY A 99 -40.03 25.50 -8.08
CA GLY A 99 -39.02 26.38 -8.67
C GLY A 99 -37.97 25.64 -9.50
N LYS A 100 -38.26 25.37 -10.78
CA LYS A 100 -37.26 25.08 -11.81
C LYS A 100 -37.04 26.35 -12.65
N ILE A 101 -35.91 27.04 -12.49
CA ILE A 101 -35.25 27.88 -13.51
C ILE A 101 -33.72 27.82 -13.23
N ALA A 102 -32.91 27.68 -14.27
CA ALA A 102 -31.43 27.58 -14.23
C ALA A 102 -30.74 28.97 -14.31
N PRO A 103 -29.39 29.06 -14.34
CA PRO A 103 -28.49 28.96 -13.20
C PRO A 103 -27.73 30.28 -12.95
N SER A 104 -27.31 30.53 -11.69
CA SER A 104 -26.17 31.42 -11.43
C SER A 104 -25.43 31.00 -10.17
N ILE A 105 -24.12 31.20 -10.23
CA ILE A 105 -23.08 30.77 -9.31
C ILE A 105 -23.23 31.50 -7.97
N ASN A 106 -23.29 30.74 -6.87
CA ASN A 106 -22.57 31.16 -5.67
C ASN A 106 -22.16 29.97 -4.79
N SER A 107 -20.88 30.00 -4.48
CA SER A 107 -20.05 29.07 -3.72
C SER A 107 -20.41 29.04 -2.25
N GLN A 108 -20.52 27.84 -1.68
CA GLN A 108 -20.16 27.45 -0.29
C GLN A 108 -20.73 26.06 0.10
N HIS A 109 -21.60 25.47 -0.72
CA HIS A 109 -22.07 24.08 -0.53
C HIS A 109 -21.42 23.04 -1.45
N ALA A 110 -20.51 23.47 -2.35
CA ALA A 110 -19.81 22.58 -3.27
C ALA A 110 -18.48 22.04 -2.72
N GLU A 111 -17.88 22.67 -1.71
CA GLU A 111 -16.54 22.32 -1.22
C GLU A 111 -16.54 21.00 -0.42
N ASP A 112 -17.57 20.74 0.39
CA ASP A 112 -17.67 19.50 1.20
C ASP A 112 -17.99 18.23 0.37
N ALA A 113 -18.61 18.37 -0.82
CA ALA A 113 -18.93 17.23 -1.66
C ALA A 113 -17.73 16.77 -2.52
N THR A 114 -16.78 17.67 -2.78
CA THR A 114 -15.58 17.40 -3.58
C THR A 114 -14.44 16.73 -2.80
N GLU A 115 -14.41 16.86 -1.47
CA GLU A 115 -13.34 16.33 -0.61
C GLU A 115 -13.44 14.82 -0.33
N ASP A 116 -14.60 14.17 -0.51
CA ASP A 116 -14.78 12.75 -0.18
C ASP A 116 -14.93 11.83 -1.41
N ASP A 117 -14.99 12.39 -2.62
CA ASP A 117 -15.11 11.61 -3.86
C ASP A 117 -13.81 10.84 -4.15
N ALA A 118 -13.94 9.55 -4.49
CA ALA A 118 -12.78 8.72 -4.81
C ALA A 118 -12.09 9.21 -6.11
N ALA A 119 -12.85 9.77 -7.06
CA ALA A 119 -12.28 10.24 -8.33
C ALA A 119 -11.39 11.48 -8.15
N THR A 120 -11.76 12.38 -7.24
CA THR A 120 -10.98 13.59 -6.94
C THR A 120 -9.72 13.26 -6.12
N ASN A 121 -9.84 12.35 -5.16
CA ASN A 121 -8.81 12.06 -4.16
C ASN A 121 -7.84 10.91 -4.49
N ASP A 122 -8.03 10.24 -5.63
CA ASP A 122 -7.15 9.14 -6.00
C ASP A 122 -5.69 9.60 -6.13
N PRO A 123 -4.72 8.83 -5.59
CA PRO A 123 -3.31 9.08 -5.80
C PRO A 123 -2.93 9.07 -7.29
N GLY A 124 -1.92 9.87 -7.67
CA GLY A 124 -1.51 10.02 -9.08
C GLY A 124 -1.16 8.70 -9.77
N LEU A 125 -0.56 7.75 -9.03
CA LEU A 125 -0.27 6.40 -9.54
C LEU A 125 -1.57 5.67 -9.97
N LEU A 126 -2.60 5.72 -9.13
CA LEU A 126 -3.85 5.04 -9.42
C LEU A 126 -4.62 5.75 -10.54
N LYS A 127 -4.60 7.08 -10.60
CA LYS A 127 -5.21 7.85 -11.70
C LYS A 127 -4.59 7.49 -13.06
N LYS A 128 -3.27 7.28 -13.10
CA LYS A 128 -2.53 7.02 -14.34
C LYS A 128 -2.69 5.59 -14.87
N TYR A 129 -2.78 4.60 -13.99
CA TYR A 129 -2.70 3.17 -14.36
C TYR A 129 -3.98 2.37 -14.06
N SER A 130 -5.09 3.06 -13.73
CA SER A 130 -6.41 2.41 -13.61
C SER A 130 -7.21 2.57 -14.89
N THR A 131 -7.91 1.50 -15.25
CA THR A 131 -8.92 1.51 -16.33
C THR A 131 -10.24 0.96 -15.79
N ILE A 132 -11.35 1.38 -16.38
CA ILE A 132 -12.67 0.81 -16.08
C ILE A 132 -13.06 -0.08 -17.25
N GLN A 133 -13.29 -1.37 -16.98
CA GLN A 133 -13.59 -2.36 -18.01
C GLN A 133 -14.75 -3.25 -17.59
N SER A 134 -15.40 -3.90 -18.56
CA SER A 134 -16.46 -4.87 -18.28
C SER A 134 -15.89 -6.29 -18.26
N TYR A 135 -16.30 -7.09 -17.28
CA TYR A 135 -15.95 -8.50 -17.19
C TYR A 135 -17.20 -9.37 -17.17
N THR A 136 -17.18 -10.49 -17.87
CA THR A 136 -18.25 -11.49 -17.84
C THR A 136 -17.67 -12.79 -17.31
N VAL A 137 -18.28 -13.33 -16.25
CA VAL A 137 -17.88 -14.62 -15.67
C VAL A 137 -18.49 -15.75 -16.50
N PRO A 138 -17.71 -16.57 -17.23
CA PRO A 138 -18.25 -17.54 -18.18
C PRO A 138 -19.17 -18.58 -17.52
N SER A 139 -18.78 -19.09 -16.35
CA SER A 139 -19.52 -20.16 -15.65
C SER A 139 -20.90 -19.76 -15.14
N THR A 140 -21.15 -18.48 -14.90
CA THR A 140 -22.43 -17.97 -14.36
C THR A 140 -23.14 -17.01 -15.32
N ASN A 141 -22.50 -16.68 -16.44
CA ASN A 141 -22.90 -15.62 -17.38
C ASN A 141 -23.20 -14.26 -16.70
N THR A 142 -22.59 -14.02 -15.53
CA THR A 142 -22.77 -12.76 -14.78
C THR A 142 -21.84 -11.71 -15.36
N ARG A 143 -22.43 -10.62 -15.87
CA ARG A 143 -21.69 -9.47 -16.41
C ARG A 143 -21.57 -8.35 -15.39
N TYR A 144 -20.33 -7.96 -15.11
CA TYR A 144 -19.97 -6.76 -14.34
C TYR A 144 -19.58 -5.67 -15.34
N PRO A 145 -20.43 -4.64 -15.55
CA PRO A 145 -20.29 -3.72 -16.68
C PRO A 145 -19.13 -2.73 -16.54
N ALA A 146 -18.73 -2.37 -15.32
CA ALA A 146 -17.70 -1.38 -15.07
C ALA A 146 -16.96 -1.69 -13.76
N VAL A 147 -15.88 -2.46 -13.86
CA VAL A 147 -14.96 -2.76 -12.76
C VAL A 147 -13.68 -1.98 -12.99
N ARG A 148 -13.24 -1.24 -11.98
CA ARG A 148 -11.94 -0.58 -12.01
C ARG A 148 -10.84 -1.58 -11.75
N THR A 149 -9.89 -1.62 -12.69
CA THR A 149 -8.70 -2.46 -12.67
C THR A 149 -7.47 -1.58 -12.79
N PHE A 150 -6.62 -1.63 -11.76
CA PHE A 150 -5.28 -1.06 -11.80
C PHE A 150 -4.33 -2.11 -12.40
N TYR A 151 -3.58 -1.72 -13.43
CA TYR A 151 -2.52 -2.54 -13.99
C TYR A 151 -1.31 -1.68 -14.32
N ARG A 152 -0.21 -1.91 -13.61
CA ARG A 152 1.09 -1.30 -13.90
C ARG A 152 2.06 -2.40 -14.29
N GLN A 153 2.37 -2.48 -15.58
CA GLN A 153 3.45 -3.32 -16.07
C GLN A 153 4.78 -2.84 -15.48
N HIS A 154 5.66 -3.78 -15.14
CA HIS A 154 7.00 -3.45 -14.69
C HIS A 154 7.75 -2.65 -15.78
N PRO A 155 8.38 -1.50 -15.47
CA PRO A 155 9.03 -0.67 -16.49
C PRO A 155 10.13 -1.38 -17.30
N GLN A 156 10.74 -2.41 -16.71
CA GLN A 156 11.79 -3.23 -17.34
C GLN A 156 11.32 -4.66 -17.65
N GLU A 157 10.00 -4.94 -17.65
CA GLU A 157 9.44 -6.29 -17.88
C GLU A 157 10.05 -6.97 -19.12
N GLY A 158 10.14 -6.23 -20.24
CA GLY A 158 10.67 -6.76 -21.50
C GLY A 158 12.17 -7.08 -21.50
N LYS A 159 12.88 -6.74 -20.41
CA LYS A 159 14.32 -7.01 -20.25
C LYS A 159 14.60 -8.20 -19.34
N PHE A 160 13.62 -8.67 -18.57
CA PHE A 160 13.81 -9.80 -17.66
C PHE A 160 13.79 -11.15 -18.39
N PRO A 161 14.45 -12.18 -17.84
CA PRO A 161 14.38 -13.53 -18.39
C PRO A 161 12.94 -14.06 -18.42
N ARG A 162 12.53 -14.57 -19.58
CA ARG A 162 11.20 -15.19 -19.79
C ARG A 162 11.20 -16.72 -19.67
N THR A 163 12.38 -17.34 -19.53
CA THR A 163 12.55 -18.79 -19.34
C THR A 163 12.98 -19.05 -17.89
N PRO A 164 12.38 -20.03 -17.16
CA PRO A 164 11.33 -20.95 -17.62
C PRO A 164 9.94 -20.32 -17.72
N SER A 165 9.70 -19.18 -17.07
CA SER A 165 8.49 -18.36 -17.20
C SER A 165 8.80 -16.90 -16.88
N PRO A 166 7.93 -15.94 -17.26
CA PRO A 166 8.06 -14.53 -16.84
C PRO A 166 8.06 -14.36 -15.31
N VAL A 167 8.52 -13.20 -14.84
CA VAL A 167 8.44 -12.83 -13.42
C VAL A 167 6.96 -12.85 -12.96
N PRO A 168 6.64 -13.32 -11.75
CA PRO A 168 5.25 -13.47 -11.31
C PRO A 168 4.45 -12.16 -11.31
N LEU A 169 3.15 -12.24 -11.64
CA LEU A 169 2.22 -11.11 -11.53
C LEU A 169 1.77 -10.95 -10.07
N LEU A 170 1.95 -9.76 -9.49
CA LEU A 170 1.48 -9.46 -8.13
C LEU A 170 0.02 -8.99 -8.17
N VAL A 171 -0.87 -9.65 -7.45
CA VAL A 171 -2.32 -9.39 -7.48
C VAL A 171 -2.81 -8.94 -6.11
N PHE A 172 -3.34 -7.72 -6.01
CA PHE A 172 -3.82 -7.13 -4.76
C PHE A 172 -5.34 -7.19 -4.65
N VAL A 173 -5.84 -7.72 -3.54
CA VAL A 173 -7.27 -7.94 -3.28
C VAL A 173 -7.67 -7.30 -1.95
N HIS A 174 -8.50 -6.28 -2.01
CA HIS A 174 -8.92 -5.54 -0.81
C HIS A 174 -10.04 -6.25 -0.03
N GLY A 175 -10.21 -5.85 1.23
CA GLY A 175 -11.22 -6.39 2.13
C GLY A 175 -12.62 -5.80 1.96
N LEU A 176 -13.52 -6.21 2.85
CA LEU A 176 -14.91 -5.74 2.89
C LEU A 176 -14.97 -4.21 3.08
N GLY A 177 -15.63 -3.51 2.16
CA GLY A 177 -15.73 -2.05 2.19
C GLY A 177 -14.43 -1.30 1.90
N GLY A 178 -13.37 -2.01 1.51
CA GLY A 178 -12.10 -1.45 1.07
C GLY A 178 -12.09 -1.04 -0.40
N THR A 179 -10.92 -0.57 -0.86
CA THR A 179 -10.64 -0.13 -2.24
C THR A 179 -9.16 -0.37 -2.59
N ILE A 180 -8.79 -0.29 -3.87
CA ILE A 180 -7.38 -0.34 -4.31
C ILE A 180 -6.54 0.75 -3.62
N ALA A 181 -7.13 1.92 -3.31
CA ALA A 181 -6.43 3.05 -2.70
C ALA A 181 -5.79 2.72 -1.35
N GLN A 182 -6.30 1.72 -0.63
CA GLN A 182 -5.70 1.23 0.61
C GLN A 182 -4.33 0.57 0.38
N PHE A 183 -4.09 -0.02 -0.79
CA PHE A 183 -2.79 -0.59 -1.14
C PHE A 183 -1.80 0.42 -1.70
N HIS A 184 -2.17 1.69 -1.85
CA HIS A 184 -1.33 2.68 -2.54
C HIS A 184 0.12 2.74 -2.02
N PRO A 185 0.39 2.80 -0.71
CA PRO A 185 1.78 2.82 -0.21
C PRO A 185 2.57 1.56 -0.58
N ILE A 186 1.93 0.38 -0.56
CA ILE A 186 2.56 -0.89 -0.91
C ILE A 186 2.79 -0.99 -2.43
N LEU A 187 1.81 -0.55 -3.23
CA LEU A 187 1.91 -0.53 -4.69
C LEU A 187 3.09 0.35 -5.15
N LEU A 188 3.36 1.48 -4.49
CA LEU A 188 4.49 2.34 -4.81
C LEU A 188 5.84 1.59 -4.72
N SER A 189 5.98 0.69 -3.75
CA SER A 189 7.19 -0.11 -3.55
C SER A 189 7.23 -1.32 -4.47
N LEU A 190 6.20 -2.17 -4.45
CA LEU A 190 6.23 -3.47 -5.11
C LEU A 190 6.11 -3.41 -6.64
N SER A 191 5.56 -2.32 -7.19
CA SER A 191 5.50 -2.15 -8.65
C SER A 191 6.85 -1.81 -9.31
N ASN A 192 7.90 -1.66 -8.50
CA ASN A 192 9.30 -1.62 -8.98
C ASN A 192 9.99 -3.00 -8.91
N LEU A 193 9.29 -4.04 -8.46
CA LEU A 193 9.79 -5.42 -8.42
C LEU A 193 9.11 -6.29 -9.48
N ALA A 194 7.83 -6.06 -9.76
CA ALA A 194 7.07 -6.82 -10.74
C ALA A 194 5.86 -6.06 -11.25
N SER A 195 5.26 -6.58 -12.33
CA SER A 195 3.96 -6.14 -12.80
C SER A 195 2.92 -6.33 -11.69
N CYS A 196 2.09 -5.30 -11.46
CA CYS A 196 1.11 -5.27 -10.39
C CYS A 196 -0.31 -5.09 -10.94
N LEU A 197 -1.22 -5.95 -10.49
CA LEU A 197 -2.65 -5.94 -10.78
C LEU A 197 -3.43 -5.72 -9.48
N ALA A 198 -4.39 -4.80 -9.47
CA ALA A 198 -5.33 -4.65 -8.35
C ALA A 198 -6.73 -4.36 -8.88
N ILE A 199 -7.76 -4.80 -8.17
CA ILE A 199 -9.15 -4.55 -8.56
C ILE A 199 -9.94 -3.87 -7.43
N ASP A 200 -10.81 -2.95 -7.81
CA ASP A 200 -11.90 -2.53 -6.94
C ASP A 200 -13.02 -3.54 -7.15
N LEU A 201 -13.36 -4.32 -6.11
CA LEU A 201 -14.47 -5.27 -6.18
C LEU A 201 -15.77 -4.56 -6.61
N PRO A 202 -16.75 -5.25 -7.23
CA PRO A 202 -17.98 -4.64 -7.72
C PRO A 202 -18.64 -3.73 -6.67
N GLY A 203 -18.93 -2.49 -7.06
CA GLY A 203 -19.50 -1.46 -6.19
C GLY A 203 -18.56 -0.80 -5.17
N CYS A 204 -17.30 -1.25 -5.05
CA CYS A 204 -16.27 -0.60 -4.24
C CYS A 204 -15.47 0.42 -5.06
N GLY A 205 -14.87 1.41 -4.39
CA GLY A 205 -14.05 2.43 -5.02
C GLY A 205 -14.75 3.09 -6.22
N LEU A 206 -14.11 3.01 -7.39
CA LEU A 206 -14.69 3.54 -8.64
C LEU A 206 -15.42 2.48 -9.48
N SER A 207 -15.49 1.23 -9.03
CA SER A 207 -16.30 0.20 -9.68
C SER A 207 -17.80 0.52 -9.55
N SER A 208 -18.55 0.26 -10.62
CA SER A 208 -20.00 0.44 -10.61
C SER A 208 -20.64 -0.60 -9.69
N TYR A 209 -21.77 -0.22 -9.08
CA TYR A 209 -22.58 -1.13 -8.26
C TYR A 209 -23.57 -1.89 -9.15
N ASP A 210 -23.03 -2.70 -10.07
CA ASP A 210 -23.80 -3.51 -10.99
C ASP A 210 -23.08 -4.85 -11.29
N PRO A 211 -23.82 -5.95 -11.47
CA PRO A 211 -25.28 -6.03 -11.42
C PRO A 211 -25.79 -5.91 -9.97
N LYS A 212 -27.05 -5.52 -9.78
CA LYS A 212 -27.67 -5.39 -8.44
C LYS A 212 -28.26 -6.71 -7.93
N SER A 213 -27.86 -7.86 -8.45
CA SER A 213 -28.28 -9.17 -7.95
C SER A 213 -27.47 -9.56 -6.71
N ALA A 214 -28.06 -10.23 -5.72
CA ALA A 214 -27.34 -10.58 -4.48
C ALA A 214 -26.28 -11.67 -4.74
N SER A 215 -26.55 -12.56 -5.69
CA SER A 215 -25.64 -13.62 -6.13
C SER A 215 -24.30 -13.08 -6.62
N ALA A 216 -24.26 -11.91 -7.25
CA ALA A 216 -23.05 -11.28 -7.80
C ALA A 216 -22.07 -10.75 -6.74
N TYR A 217 -22.42 -10.77 -5.46
CA TYR A 217 -21.57 -10.33 -4.35
C TYR A 217 -21.29 -11.46 -3.35
N THR A 218 -21.65 -12.69 -3.70
CA THR A 218 -21.28 -13.88 -2.93
C THR A 218 -19.77 -14.12 -3.02
N THR A 219 -19.20 -14.79 -2.02
CA THR A 219 -17.78 -15.17 -2.06
C THR A 219 -17.44 -15.95 -3.34
N ASP A 220 -18.28 -16.90 -3.76
CA ASP A 220 -18.11 -17.64 -5.02
C ASP A 220 -18.05 -16.71 -6.25
N ALA A 221 -19.00 -15.78 -6.37
CA ALA A 221 -19.06 -14.86 -7.51
C ALA A 221 -17.85 -13.93 -7.57
N LEU A 222 -17.37 -13.44 -6.42
CA LEU A 222 -16.20 -12.58 -6.33
C LEU A 222 -14.90 -13.33 -6.66
N VAL A 223 -14.75 -14.58 -6.20
CA VAL A 223 -13.61 -15.46 -6.54
C VAL A 223 -13.57 -15.73 -8.05
N ARG A 224 -14.71 -16.06 -8.66
CA ARG A 224 -14.80 -16.28 -10.11
C ARG A 224 -14.49 -15.03 -10.92
N LEU A 225 -14.98 -13.86 -10.46
CA LEU A 225 -14.64 -12.58 -11.10
C LEU A 225 -13.13 -12.31 -11.01
N LEU A 226 -12.53 -12.48 -9.83
CA LEU A 226 -11.08 -12.32 -9.65
C LEU A 226 -10.30 -13.23 -10.61
N ALA A 227 -10.69 -14.50 -10.73
CA ALA A 227 -10.04 -15.43 -11.66
C ALA A 227 -10.07 -14.94 -13.11
N VAL A 228 -11.22 -14.45 -13.59
CA VAL A 228 -11.36 -13.87 -14.95
C VAL A 228 -10.45 -12.67 -15.14
N VAL A 229 -10.42 -11.74 -14.18
CA VAL A 229 -9.58 -10.54 -14.29
C VAL A 229 -8.09 -10.92 -14.30
N ILE A 230 -7.66 -11.85 -13.45
CA ILE A 230 -6.28 -12.31 -13.37
C ILE A 230 -5.86 -13.02 -14.66
N GLU A 231 -6.69 -13.94 -15.18
CA GLU A 231 -6.44 -14.66 -16.43
C GLU A 231 -6.30 -13.73 -17.64
N GLN A 232 -7.01 -12.59 -17.65
CA GLN A 232 -6.91 -11.61 -18.71
C GLN A 232 -5.59 -10.82 -18.70
N HIS A 233 -4.90 -10.72 -17.55
CA HIS A 233 -3.68 -9.91 -17.39
C HIS A 233 -2.40 -10.73 -17.28
N ARG A 234 -2.46 -11.98 -16.82
CA ARG A 234 -1.28 -12.85 -16.79
C ARG A 234 -0.89 -13.28 -18.20
N ALA A 235 0.40 -13.43 -18.45
CA ALA A 235 0.93 -14.07 -19.65
C ALA A 235 0.72 -15.58 -19.58
N LYS A 236 -0.53 -16.02 -19.75
CA LYS A 236 -0.97 -17.43 -19.61
C LYS A 236 -0.24 -18.38 -20.56
N ASP A 237 0.01 -17.93 -21.79
CA ASP A 237 0.66 -18.73 -22.84
C ASP A 237 2.17 -18.92 -22.55
N GLU A 238 2.72 -18.08 -21.67
CA GLU A 238 4.12 -18.16 -21.20
C GLU A 238 4.22 -18.81 -19.80
N GLY A 239 3.12 -19.36 -19.28
CA GLY A 239 3.10 -20.00 -17.96
C GLY A 239 3.36 -19.06 -16.79
N GLN A 240 3.10 -17.75 -16.93
CA GLN A 240 3.33 -16.78 -15.86
C GLN A 240 2.51 -17.14 -14.61
N THR A 241 3.21 -17.24 -13.48
CA THR A 241 2.61 -17.49 -12.17
C THR A 241 2.09 -16.19 -11.54
N VAL A 242 1.24 -16.33 -10.53
CA VAL A 242 0.64 -15.20 -9.81
C VAL A 242 0.92 -15.28 -8.32
N ILE A 243 1.11 -14.14 -7.69
CA ILE A 243 1.25 -14.03 -6.22
C ILE A 243 0.09 -13.19 -5.70
N LEU A 244 -0.70 -13.77 -4.82
CA LEU A 244 -1.91 -13.13 -4.31
C LEU A 244 -1.59 -12.39 -3.00
N ILE A 245 -1.96 -11.10 -2.93
CA ILE A 245 -1.75 -10.22 -1.79
C ILE A 245 -3.12 -9.73 -1.32
N GLY A 246 -3.63 -10.36 -0.27
CA GLY A 246 -4.93 -10.07 0.30
C GLY A 246 -4.86 -9.19 1.54
N HIS A 247 -5.88 -8.36 1.76
CA HIS A 247 -6.14 -7.70 3.05
C HIS A 247 -7.52 -8.09 3.58
N SER A 248 -7.61 -8.47 4.86
CA SER A 248 -8.88 -8.79 5.53
C SER A 248 -9.68 -9.85 4.77
N MET A 249 -10.94 -9.58 4.38
CA MET A 249 -11.73 -10.46 3.51
C MET A 249 -11.00 -10.83 2.19
N GLY A 250 -10.15 -9.95 1.65
CA GLY A 250 -9.36 -10.23 0.46
C GLY A 250 -8.39 -11.40 0.64
N CYS A 251 -7.90 -11.65 1.86
CA CYS A 251 -7.09 -12.83 2.20
C CYS A 251 -7.88 -14.12 1.97
N SER A 252 -9.14 -14.12 2.37
CA SER A 252 -10.04 -15.25 2.19
C SER A 252 -10.34 -15.54 0.72
N LEU A 253 -10.57 -14.51 -0.09
CA LEU A 253 -10.75 -14.67 -1.54
C LEU A 253 -9.48 -15.21 -2.20
N ALA A 254 -8.32 -14.70 -1.78
CA ALA A 254 -7.03 -15.16 -2.26
C ALA A 254 -6.74 -16.62 -1.87
N ALA A 255 -7.03 -17.03 -0.63
CA ALA A 255 -6.88 -18.42 -0.20
C ALA A 255 -7.77 -19.39 -1.00
N LEU A 256 -9.00 -18.99 -1.32
CA LEU A 256 -9.90 -19.76 -2.17
C LEU A 256 -9.38 -19.91 -3.61
N LEU A 257 -8.67 -18.93 -4.15
CA LEU A 257 -8.02 -19.06 -5.46
C LEU A 257 -6.74 -19.90 -5.42
N ALA A 258 -6.03 -19.88 -4.29
CA ALA A 258 -4.73 -20.51 -4.14
C ALA A 258 -4.79 -22.01 -3.80
N SER A 259 -5.74 -22.42 -2.97
CA SER A 259 -5.76 -23.76 -2.38
C SER A 259 -6.29 -24.85 -3.34
N PRO A 260 -5.55 -25.95 -3.57
CA PRO A 260 -6.02 -27.12 -4.32
C PRO A 260 -7.25 -27.82 -3.73
N THR A 261 -7.53 -27.61 -2.43
CA THR A 261 -8.71 -28.17 -1.75
C THR A 261 -9.93 -27.25 -1.82
N SER A 262 -9.76 -26.06 -2.40
CA SER A 262 -10.83 -25.10 -2.61
C SER A 262 -11.86 -25.63 -3.62
N PRO A 263 -13.15 -25.29 -3.48
CA PRO A 263 -14.14 -25.52 -4.53
C PRO A 263 -13.86 -24.75 -5.83
N HIS A 264 -12.83 -23.90 -5.84
CA HIS A 264 -12.39 -23.09 -6.98
C HIS A 264 -10.97 -23.45 -7.47
N ALA A 265 -10.45 -24.61 -7.05
CA ALA A 265 -9.08 -25.02 -7.38
C ALA A 265 -8.82 -25.09 -8.90
N ASP A 266 -9.85 -25.41 -9.67
CA ASP A 266 -9.85 -25.47 -11.14
C ASP A 266 -9.59 -24.11 -11.81
N LEU A 267 -9.81 -22.99 -11.11
CA LEU A 267 -9.69 -21.66 -11.70
C LEU A 267 -8.23 -21.21 -11.83
N LEU A 268 -7.49 -21.15 -10.72
CA LEU A 268 -6.15 -20.55 -10.68
C LEU A 268 -5.13 -21.28 -9.80
N SER A 269 -5.53 -22.26 -8.99
CA SER A 269 -4.65 -22.83 -7.94
C SER A 269 -3.33 -23.36 -8.51
N GLN A 270 -3.34 -23.90 -9.73
CA GLN A 270 -2.14 -24.40 -10.42
C GLN A 270 -1.15 -23.29 -10.84
N HIS A 271 -1.60 -22.04 -10.93
CA HIS A 271 -0.80 -20.89 -11.34
C HIS A 271 -0.42 -19.97 -10.17
N VAL A 272 -0.97 -20.18 -8.97
CA VAL A 272 -0.59 -19.41 -7.78
C VAL A 272 0.77 -19.90 -7.24
N GLY A 273 1.76 -19.01 -7.25
CA GLY A 273 3.10 -19.25 -6.75
C GLY A 273 3.29 -18.89 -5.26
N GLY A 274 2.42 -18.05 -4.69
CA GLY A 274 2.48 -17.70 -3.27
C GLY A 274 1.29 -16.84 -2.80
N LEU A 275 1.15 -16.71 -1.48
CA LEU A 275 0.08 -15.96 -0.83
C LEU A 275 0.64 -15.05 0.28
N VAL A 276 0.29 -13.77 0.24
CA VAL A 276 0.49 -12.82 1.34
C VAL A 276 -0.87 -12.45 1.90
N ALA A 277 -1.08 -12.70 3.19
CA ALA A 277 -2.34 -12.44 3.87
C ALA A 277 -2.14 -11.42 4.99
N ILE A 278 -2.67 -10.21 4.79
CA ILE A 278 -2.58 -9.08 5.71
C ILE A 278 -3.88 -8.97 6.51
N CYS A 279 -3.80 -9.03 7.83
CA CYS A 279 -4.92 -9.07 8.76
C CYS A 279 -5.96 -10.16 8.39
N PRO A 280 -5.55 -11.43 8.17
CA PRO A 280 -6.45 -12.48 7.67
C PRO A 280 -7.50 -12.89 8.70
N LYS A 281 -8.58 -13.49 8.21
CA LYS A 281 -9.57 -14.17 9.04
C LYS A 281 -9.44 -15.69 8.86
N ALA A 282 -9.28 -16.41 9.98
CA ALA A 282 -9.03 -17.85 9.96
C ALA A 282 -10.29 -18.66 9.65
N ASP A 283 -11.37 -18.40 10.39
CA ASP A 283 -12.63 -19.13 10.28
C ASP A 283 -13.73 -18.30 9.61
N PRO A 284 -14.68 -18.96 8.93
CA PRO A 284 -15.89 -18.29 8.49
C PRO A 284 -16.74 -17.79 9.67
N PRO A 285 -17.64 -16.80 9.44
CA PRO A 285 -18.59 -16.37 10.45
C PRO A 285 -19.41 -17.54 10.98
N THR A 286 -19.39 -17.75 12.30
CA THR A 286 -20.18 -18.78 13.01
C THR A 286 -21.67 -18.67 12.73
N GLU A 287 -22.46 -19.71 13.06
CA GLU A 287 -23.91 -19.67 12.86
C GLU A 287 -24.58 -18.46 13.55
N HIS A 288 -24.14 -18.13 14.78
CA HIS A 288 -24.62 -16.98 15.52
C HIS A 288 -24.25 -15.66 14.82
N GLN A 289 -22.99 -15.48 14.43
CA GLN A 289 -22.52 -14.31 13.68
C GLN A 289 -23.22 -14.19 12.32
N THR A 290 -23.53 -15.31 11.66
CA THR A 290 -24.26 -15.37 10.41
C THR A 290 -25.70 -14.91 10.57
N LYS A 291 -26.43 -15.40 11.59
CA LYS A 291 -27.79 -14.93 11.90
C LYS A 291 -27.80 -13.42 12.16
N LEU A 292 -26.76 -12.93 12.80
CA LEU A 292 -26.57 -11.51 13.12
C LEU A 292 -26.34 -10.66 11.87
N LEU A 293 -25.37 -11.04 11.04
CA LEU A 293 -25.08 -10.37 9.77
C LEU A 293 -26.29 -10.39 8.84
N ARG A 294 -27.06 -11.49 8.81
CA ARG A 294 -28.31 -11.55 8.04
C ARG A 294 -29.34 -10.53 8.50
N ARG A 295 -29.50 -10.33 9.82
CA ARG A 295 -30.40 -9.30 10.37
C ARG A 295 -29.92 -7.89 10.05
N VAL A 296 -28.63 -7.62 10.24
CA VAL A 296 -28.04 -6.29 9.98
C VAL A 296 -28.10 -5.93 8.50
N SER A 297 -27.81 -6.88 7.61
CA SER A 297 -27.88 -6.66 6.17
C SER A 297 -29.31 -6.62 5.62
N ALA A 298 -30.31 -7.05 6.39
CA ALA A 298 -31.72 -6.88 6.05
C ALA A 298 -32.24 -5.46 6.35
N VAL A 299 -31.50 -4.66 7.13
CA VAL A 299 -31.86 -3.26 7.41
C VAL A 299 -31.81 -2.45 6.10
N PRO A 300 -32.87 -1.68 5.75
CA PRO A 300 -32.84 -0.81 4.57
C PRO A 300 -31.61 0.10 4.56
N ALA A 301 -30.95 0.22 3.40
CA ALA A 301 -29.69 0.94 3.27
C ALA A 301 -29.75 2.38 3.81
N VAL A 302 -30.86 3.08 3.60
CA VAL A 302 -31.07 4.45 4.09
C VAL A 302 -30.99 4.53 5.62
N LEU A 303 -31.59 3.57 6.34
CA LEU A 303 -31.53 3.53 7.81
C LEU A 303 -30.13 3.16 8.29
N PHE A 304 -29.48 2.22 7.61
CA PHE A 304 -28.11 1.83 7.95
C PHE A 304 -27.11 2.96 7.67
N ASP A 305 -27.34 3.79 6.65
CA ASP A 305 -26.55 4.99 6.40
C ASP A 305 -26.70 6.03 7.50
N LEU A 306 -27.89 6.20 8.09
CA LEU A 306 -28.07 7.05 9.27
C LEU A 306 -27.26 6.53 10.47
N TYR A 307 -27.28 5.21 10.69
CA TYR A 307 -26.43 4.58 11.71
C TYR A 307 -24.94 4.79 11.42
N ARG A 308 -24.47 4.58 10.19
CA ARG A 308 -23.07 4.81 9.82
C ARG A 308 -22.66 6.27 9.96
N LYS A 309 -23.56 7.23 9.67
CA LYS A 309 -23.33 8.66 9.95
C LYS A 309 -23.16 8.91 11.45
N TRP A 310 -23.96 8.24 12.28
CA TRP A 310 -23.82 8.31 13.74
C TRP A 310 -22.53 7.65 14.25
N ASP A 311 -22.15 6.46 13.75
CA ASP A 311 -20.90 5.74 14.12
C ASP A 311 -19.63 6.54 13.75
N ARG A 312 -19.75 7.44 12.77
CA ARG A 312 -18.69 8.38 12.34
C ARG A 312 -18.63 9.68 13.14
N ARG A 313 -19.52 9.90 14.11
CA ARG A 313 -19.47 11.10 14.96
C ARG A 313 -18.17 11.11 15.77
N GLY A 314 -17.48 12.25 15.77
CA GLY A 314 -16.13 12.38 16.33
C GLY A 314 -15.01 12.36 15.28
N GLY A 315 -15.36 12.24 13.99
CA GLY A 315 -14.41 12.35 12.88
C GLY A 315 -13.30 11.31 12.97
N ILE A 316 -12.06 11.77 13.00
CA ILE A 316 -10.85 10.93 13.13
C ILE A 316 -10.80 10.14 14.45
N ASN A 317 -11.52 10.58 15.48
CA ASN A 317 -11.62 9.89 16.77
C ASN A 317 -12.97 9.18 16.95
N SER A 318 -13.73 8.99 15.87
CA SER A 318 -15.00 8.27 15.92
C SER A 318 -14.78 6.77 16.18
N ALA A 319 -15.78 6.11 16.77
CA ALA A 319 -15.75 4.67 17.01
C ALA A 319 -15.51 3.86 15.71
N SER A 320 -16.06 4.35 14.59
CA SER A 320 -15.83 3.75 13.27
C SER A 320 -14.37 3.75 12.81
N VAL A 321 -13.61 4.78 13.19
CA VAL A 321 -12.20 4.95 12.81
C VAL A 321 -11.31 4.21 13.80
N LEU A 322 -11.52 4.42 15.11
CA LEU A 322 -10.70 3.81 16.16
C LEU A 322 -10.79 2.29 16.16
N ARG A 323 -11.92 1.71 15.72
CA ARG A 323 -12.06 0.26 15.54
C ARG A 323 -11.10 -0.32 14.49
N MET A 324 -10.78 0.45 13.46
CA MET A 324 -9.93 -0.01 12.34
C MET A 324 -8.47 0.43 12.52
N ALA A 325 -8.26 1.68 12.94
CA ALA A 325 -6.94 2.28 13.07
C ALA A 325 -6.32 2.12 14.46
N GLY A 326 -7.13 1.85 15.49
CA GLY A 326 -6.69 1.88 16.87
C GLY A 326 -6.66 3.29 17.47
N PRO A 327 -6.75 3.42 18.81
CA PRO A 327 -6.73 4.70 19.50
C PRO A 327 -5.41 5.46 19.35
N ASN A 328 -4.30 4.73 19.25
CA ASN A 328 -2.95 5.28 19.24
C ASN A 328 -2.36 5.46 17.83
N ALA A 329 -3.15 5.24 16.77
CA ALA A 329 -2.69 5.50 15.40
C ALA A 329 -2.46 6.98 15.12
N GLU A 330 -1.60 7.24 14.14
CA GLU A 330 -1.28 8.57 13.66
C GLU A 330 -2.53 9.26 13.11
N GLU A 331 -2.50 10.59 13.15
CA GLU A 331 -3.63 11.39 12.68
C GLU A 331 -3.92 11.17 11.19
N ASP A 332 -2.88 11.07 10.36
CA ASP A 332 -3.01 10.80 8.93
C ASP A 332 -3.64 9.42 8.64
N THR A 333 -3.26 8.40 9.41
CA THR A 333 -3.88 7.06 9.35
C THR A 333 -5.37 7.15 9.66
N LYS A 334 -5.75 7.89 10.71
CA LYS A 334 -7.15 8.09 11.11
C LYS A 334 -7.94 8.91 10.08
N ARG A 335 -7.32 9.94 9.46
CA ARG A 335 -7.91 10.72 8.37
C ARG A 335 -8.20 9.85 7.15
N LEU A 336 -7.23 9.05 6.72
CA LEU A 336 -7.39 8.10 5.60
C LEU A 336 -8.49 7.08 5.89
N GLN A 337 -8.52 6.51 7.10
CA GLN A 337 -9.55 5.56 7.51
C GLN A 337 -10.95 6.19 7.52
N LEU A 338 -11.09 7.42 8.02
CA LEU A 338 -12.37 8.15 7.99
C LEU A 338 -12.85 8.32 6.55
N ARG A 339 -11.96 8.70 5.63
CA ARG A 339 -12.27 8.84 4.20
C ARG A 339 -12.77 7.51 3.62
N PHE A 340 -12.06 6.41 3.85
CA PHE A 340 -12.50 5.09 3.37
C PHE A 340 -13.87 4.68 3.98
N ASN A 341 -14.11 5.02 5.25
CA ASN A 341 -15.41 4.77 5.91
C ASN A 341 -16.57 5.55 5.26
N LYS A 342 -16.32 6.75 4.73
CA LYS A 342 -17.28 7.57 4.00
C LYS A 342 -17.51 7.07 2.57
N GLN A 343 -16.46 6.63 1.89
CA GLN A 343 -16.51 6.14 0.51
C GLN A 343 -17.19 4.76 0.38
N SER A 344 -17.17 3.96 1.44
CA SER A 344 -17.79 2.63 1.46
C SER A 344 -19.33 2.71 1.36
N ARG A 345 -19.87 2.17 0.25
CA ARG A 345 -21.31 2.12 -0.03
C ARG A 345 -22.01 1.05 0.81
N THR A 346 -23.05 1.45 1.55
CA THR A 346 -23.81 0.55 2.43
C THR A 346 -24.41 -0.65 1.72
N SER A 347 -25.08 -0.46 0.58
CA SER A 347 -25.74 -1.56 -0.12
C SER A 347 -24.76 -2.61 -0.64
N VAL A 348 -23.54 -2.20 -1.00
CA VAL A 348 -22.47 -3.09 -1.44
C VAL A 348 -21.92 -3.86 -0.24
N TRP A 349 -21.61 -3.13 0.84
CA TRP A 349 -21.15 -3.71 2.09
C TRP A 349 -22.11 -4.78 2.61
N GLN A 350 -23.42 -4.48 2.66
CA GLN A 350 -24.44 -5.43 3.14
C GLN A 350 -24.48 -6.71 2.32
N ARG A 351 -24.34 -6.61 0.99
CA ARG A 351 -24.36 -7.76 0.09
C ARG A 351 -23.12 -8.62 0.21
N MET A 352 -21.94 -8.00 0.25
CA MET A 352 -20.69 -8.73 0.47
C MET A 352 -20.69 -9.38 1.86
N ALA A 353 -21.15 -8.68 2.90
CA ALA A 353 -21.28 -9.24 4.25
C ALA A 353 -22.22 -10.46 4.31
N LEU A 354 -23.33 -10.44 3.57
CA LEU A 354 -24.19 -11.61 3.39
C LEU A 354 -23.49 -12.72 2.61
N GLY A 355 -22.75 -12.37 1.56
CA GLY A 355 -21.99 -13.28 0.71
C GLY A 355 -20.90 -14.06 1.45
N MET A 356 -20.34 -13.47 2.51
CA MET A 356 -19.34 -14.06 3.40
C MET A 356 -19.92 -15.09 4.38
N CYS A 357 -21.24 -15.13 4.57
CA CYS A 357 -21.89 -15.99 5.54
C CYS A 357 -22.12 -17.40 4.96
N PRO A 358 -21.66 -18.48 5.63
CA PRO A 358 -22.00 -19.84 5.24
C PRO A 358 -23.50 -20.12 5.33
N ASP A 359 -23.94 -21.07 4.52
CA ASP A 359 -25.26 -21.67 4.63
C ASP A 359 -25.23 -22.86 5.59
N TYR A 360 -25.57 -22.59 6.85
CA TYR A 360 -25.65 -23.58 7.93
C TYR A 360 -26.89 -24.47 7.85
N THR A 361 -27.80 -24.27 6.89
CA THR A 361 -28.93 -25.20 6.66
C THR A 361 -28.48 -26.50 6.00
N LYS A 362 -27.26 -26.54 5.45
CA LYS A 362 -26.64 -27.69 4.80
C LYS A 362 -25.58 -28.30 5.71
N SER A 363 -25.42 -29.63 5.64
CA SER A 363 -24.36 -30.36 6.33
C SER A 363 -23.45 -31.07 5.32
N PRO A 364 -22.14 -30.73 5.25
CA PRO A 364 -21.48 -29.62 5.92
C PRO A 364 -21.96 -28.24 5.40
N PRO A 365 -21.78 -27.15 6.17
CA PRO A 365 -22.13 -25.80 5.74
C PRO A 365 -21.44 -25.44 4.41
N ARG A 366 -22.16 -24.75 3.51
CA ARG A 366 -21.65 -24.41 2.17
C ARG A 366 -21.53 -22.90 1.95
N GLY A 367 -20.52 -22.50 1.17
CA GLY A 367 -20.28 -21.10 0.81
C GLY A 367 -19.70 -20.26 1.96
N GLY A 368 -19.61 -18.96 1.73
CA GLY A 368 -18.98 -18.02 2.66
C GLY A 368 -17.46 -18.04 2.60
N LEU A 369 -16.83 -17.50 3.64
CA LEU A 369 -15.36 -17.47 3.77
C LEU A 369 -14.75 -18.87 3.92
N PRO A 370 -13.47 -19.07 3.53
CA PRO A 370 -12.78 -20.33 3.75
C PRO A 370 -12.57 -20.58 5.25
N GLY A 371 -12.56 -21.85 5.61
CA GLY A 371 -12.14 -22.34 6.93
C GLY A 371 -10.93 -23.27 6.80
N ARG A 372 -10.73 -24.10 7.84
CA ARG A 372 -9.59 -25.02 7.95
C ARG A 372 -9.26 -25.79 6.67
N GLN A 373 -10.25 -26.43 6.04
CA GLN A 373 -10.04 -27.24 4.83
C GLN A 373 -9.24 -26.50 3.75
N VAL A 374 -9.64 -25.25 3.45
CA VAL A 374 -9.00 -24.45 2.39
C VAL A 374 -7.62 -23.98 2.82
N TRP A 375 -7.45 -23.52 4.06
CA TRP A 375 -6.15 -23.08 4.58
C TRP A 375 -5.14 -24.23 4.62
N GLU A 376 -5.52 -25.38 5.20
CA GLU A 376 -4.71 -26.61 5.30
C GLU A 376 -4.29 -27.15 3.93
N GLY A 377 -5.12 -26.94 2.90
CA GLY A 377 -4.79 -27.34 1.55
C GLY A 377 -3.68 -26.54 0.86
N LEU A 378 -3.23 -25.40 1.40
CA LEU A 378 -2.21 -24.57 0.75
C LEU A 378 -0.85 -25.27 0.68
N GLN A 379 -0.36 -25.50 -0.55
CA GLN A 379 0.96 -26.11 -0.82
C GLN A 379 1.92 -25.11 -1.47
N ILE A 380 1.88 -23.87 -1.02
CA ILE A 380 2.66 -22.75 -1.56
C ILE A 380 3.27 -21.95 -0.40
N PRO A 381 4.28 -21.10 -0.65
CA PRO A 381 4.72 -20.12 0.32
C PRO A 381 3.57 -19.20 0.77
N VAL A 382 3.40 -19.05 2.08
CA VAL A 382 2.40 -18.21 2.74
C VAL A 382 3.08 -17.25 3.71
N PHE A 383 2.84 -15.95 3.55
CA PHE A 383 3.21 -14.93 4.53
C PHE A 383 1.96 -14.38 5.22
N LEU A 384 1.89 -14.55 6.54
CA LEU A 384 0.77 -14.08 7.36
C LEU A 384 1.23 -12.90 8.22
N THR A 385 0.47 -11.80 8.21
CA THR A 385 0.80 -10.65 9.05
C THR A 385 -0.43 -9.98 9.59
N ALA A 386 -0.33 -9.42 10.81
CA ALA A 386 -1.39 -8.67 11.46
C ALA A 386 -0.80 -7.58 12.36
N GLY A 387 -1.61 -6.59 12.72
CA GLY A 387 -1.29 -5.61 13.74
C GLY A 387 -1.65 -6.15 15.13
N GLU A 388 -0.81 -5.91 16.12
CA GLU A 388 -1.05 -6.30 17.51
C GLU A 388 -2.33 -5.67 18.08
N ALA A 389 -2.65 -4.43 17.67
CA ALA A 389 -3.84 -3.70 18.07
C ALA A 389 -5.05 -3.89 17.13
N ASP A 390 -5.03 -4.92 16.26
CA ASP A 390 -6.14 -5.22 15.36
C ASP A 390 -7.33 -5.84 16.13
N LEU A 391 -8.42 -5.08 16.27
CA LEU A 391 -9.65 -5.54 16.92
C LEU A 391 -10.68 -6.13 15.94
N VAL A 392 -10.41 -6.12 14.63
CA VAL A 392 -11.34 -6.56 13.59
C VAL A 392 -11.01 -7.97 13.14
N THR A 393 -9.72 -8.24 12.93
CA THR A 393 -9.18 -9.58 12.72
C THR A 393 -7.95 -9.74 13.62
N PRO A 394 -8.16 -10.04 14.93
CA PRO A 394 -7.08 -10.14 15.91
C PRO A 394 -5.96 -11.06 15.46
N ALA A 395 -4.73 -10.78 15.92
CA ALA A 395 -3.51 -11.52 15.60
C ALA A 395 -3.63 -13.03 15.86
N ASP A 396 -4.52 -13.47 16.73
CA ASP A 396 -4.82 -14.90 16.95
C ASP A 396 -5.37 -15.60 15.70
N ASN A 397 -5.96 -14.88 14.74
CA ASN A 397 -6.29 -15.44 13.43
C ASN A 397 -5.03 -15.91 12.68
N VAL A 398 -3.89 -15.21 12.84
CA VAL A 398 -2.62 -15.65 12.25
C VAL A 398 -2.19 -16.96 12.89
N LYS A 399 -2.16 -17.03 14.24
CA LYS A 399 -1.81 -18.26 14.98
C LYS A 399 -2.68 -19.44 14.56
N ARG A 400 -3.99 -19.22 14.46
CA ARG A 400 -4.95 -20.25 14.08
C ARG A 400 -4.78 -20.73 12.63
N ILE A 401 -4.42 -19.86 11.69
CA ILE A 401 -4.07 -20.28 10.32
C ILE A 401 -2.76 -21.07 10.32
N VAL A 402 -1.76 -20.69 11.13
CA VAL A 402 -0.51 -21.45 11.30
C VAL A 402 -0.80 -22.87 11.82
N GLU A 403 -1.72 -23.02 12.78
CA GLU A 403 -2.20 -24.34 13.25
C GLU A 403 -2.84 -25.15 12.11
N PHE A 404 -3.70 -24.52 11.30
CA PHE A 404 -4.31 -25.18 10.14
C PHE A 404 -3.26 -25.65 9.11
N LEU A 405 -2.15 -24.93 8.99
CA LEU A 405 -1.03 -25.26 8.11
C LEU A 405 -0.06 -26.31 8.71
N GLY A 406 -0.39 -26.89 9.87
CA GLY A 406 0.36 -27.98 10.49
C GLY A 406 1.74 -27.58 11.02
N ARG A 407 1.91 -26.31 11.45
CA ARG A 407 3.14 -25.80 12.06
C ARG A 407 2.96 -25.58 13.56
N ASP A 408 4.04 -25.81 14.32
CA ASP A 408 4.03 -25.62 15.77
C ASP A 408 3.99 -24.14 16.15
N VAL A 409 2.98 -23.75 16.93
CA VAL A 409 2.71 -22.38 17.39
C VAL A 409 3.63 -21.97 18.54
N ALA A 410 4.24 -22.94 19.23
CA ALA A 410 5.11 -22.69 20.40
C ALA A 410 6.41 -21.95 20.03
N ALA A 411 6.78 -21.88 18.74
CA ALA A 411 7.93 -21.12 18.25
C ALA A 411 7.61 -19.63 17.95
N MET A 412 6.37 -19.17 18.19
CA MET A 412 5.90 -17.82 17.86
C MET A 412 6.00 -16.80 19.02
N ASP A 413 6.63 -17.16 20.14
CA ASP A 413 6.92 -16.20 21.22
C ASP A 413 7.77 -15.04 20.70
N PRO A 414 7.53 -13.80 21.17
CA PRO A 414 8.24 -12.64 20.68
C PRO A 414 9.75 -12.85 20.88
N PRO A 415 10.59 -12.51 19.88
CA PRO A 415 12.02 -12.46 20.11
C PRO A 415 12.25 -11.55 21.32
N SER A 416 13.01 -12.02 22.31
CA SER A 416 13.54 -11.14 23.35
C SER A 416 14.15 -9.90 22.69
N GLU A 417 14.10 -8.75 23.38
CA GLU A 417 14.58 -7.40 22.98
C GLU A 417 16.04 -7.33 22.43
N LYS A 418 16.71 -8.45 22.20
CA LYS A 418 18.04 -8.57 21.60
C LYS A 418 18.06 -9.05 20.14
N ALA A 419 16.92 -9.29 19.49
CA ALA A 419 16.89 -9.58 18.05
C ALA A 419 16.76 -8.28 17.23
N SER A 420 17.84 -7.52 17.22
CA SER A 420 18.06 -6.34 16.39
C SER A 420 18.02 -6.66 14.89
N LEU A 421 17.31 -5.81 14.13
CA LEU A 421 17.40 -5.57 12.68
C LEU A 421 16.94 -6.71 11.75
N PRO A 422 16.37 -6.40 10.57
CA PRO A 422 16.20 -7.40 9.53
C PRO A 422 17.58 -7.88 9.07
N ILE A 423 17.93 -9.11 9.45
CA ILE A 423 19.11 -9.82 8.94
C ILE A 423 18.81 -10.24 7.51
N ALA A 424 19.01 -9.32 6.57
CA ALA A 424 19.04 -9.60 5.13
C ALA A 424 20.49 -9.48 4.63
N ALA A 425 21.32 -10.38 5.14
CA ALA A 425 22.67 -10.65 4.64
C ALA A 425 23.02 -12.11 4.94
N ALA A 426 22.40 -13.03 4.20
CA ALA A 426 23.07 -14.30 3.93
C ALA A 426 23.92 -14.08 2.66
N PRO A 427 25.21 -14.43 2.67
CA PRO A 427 26.12 -14.17 1.57
C PRO A 427 25.74 -15.05 0.37
N PHE A 428 25.52 -14.42 -0.79
CA PHE A 428 25.76 -15.08 -2.06
C PHE A 428 27.28 -15.15 -2.24
N ASP A 429 27.80 -16.35 -2.44
CA ASP A 429 29.22 -16.60 -2.70
C ASP A 429 29.56 -16.12 -4.13
N PRO A 430 30.42 -15.11 -4.30
CA PRO A 430 30.86 -14.65 -5.61
C PRO A 430 31.59 -15.75 -6.42
N ALA A 431 31.98 -16.87 -5.80
CA ALA A 431 32.70 -17.97 -6.46
C ALA A 431 31.85 -18.81 -7.44
N VAL A 432 30.54 -18.56 -7.57
CA VAL A 432 29.66 -19.34 -8.48
C VAL A 432 29.52 -18.72 -9.87
N VAL A 433 30.24 -17.63 -10.18
CA VAL A 433 30.26 -17.05 -11.53
C VAL A 433 31.65 -17.18 -12.14
N ASP A 434 31.71 -17.95 -13.24
CA ASP A 434 32.89 -18.19 -14.07
C ASP A 434 33.60 -16.87 -14.46
N PRO A 435 34.92 -16.74 -14.22
CA PRO A 435 35.75 -15.61 -14.67
C PRO A 435 35.67 -15.31 -16.18
N SER A 436 35.19 -16.26 -17.00
CA SER A 436 35.07 -16.11 -18.46
C SER A 436 34.01 -15.10 -18.94
N LEU A 437 33.10 -14.64 -18.07
CA LEU A 437 32.09 -13.63 -18.41
C LEU A 437 32.62 -12.19 -18.39
N ALA A 438 33.83 -11.95 -17.85
CA ALA A 438 34.47 -10.63 -17.84
C ALA A 438 35.06 -10.21 -19.20
N GLU A 439 35.18 -11.14 -20.16
CA GLU A 439 35.79 -10.88 -21.46
C GLU A 439 34.81 -11.05 -22.63
N ARG A 440 33.93 -10.08 -22.85
CA ARG A 440 33.31 -9.89 -24.18
C ARG A 440 33.45 -8.44 -24.63
N LYS A 441 34.31 -8.24 -25.63
CA LYS A 441 34.55 -6.97 -26.31
C LYS A 441 33.25 -6.41 -26.90
N HIS A 442 32.97 -5.16 -26.54
CA HIS A 442 31.88 -4.34 -27.05
C HIS A 442 31.95 -4.17 -28.58
N GLN A 443 30.81 -4.28 -29.26
CA GLN A 443 30.63 -3.69 -30.59
C GLN A 443 30.15 -2.25 -30.41
N ASP A 444 31.04 -1.34 -30.82
CA ASP A 444 30.90 0.11 -30.77
C ASP A 444 29.85 0.60 -31.78
N SER A 445 28.97 1.51 -31.34
CA SER A 445 28.13 2.32 -32.23
C SER A 445 28.49 3.78 -32.01
N GLY A 446 29.60 4.15 -32.65
CA GLY A 446 29.96 5.46 -33.19
C GLY A 446 29.44 6.69 -32.47
N ILE A 447 30.33 7.35 -31.72
CA ILE A 447 30.58 8.80 -31.75
C ILE A 447 32.00 9.02 -31.17
N ASP A 448 32.79 9.80 -31.90
CA ASP A 448 34.22 10.01 -31.73
C ASP A 448 34.61 10.60 -30.35
N ALA A 449 35.63 10.03 -29.73
CA ALA A 449 36.17 10.39 -28.41
C ALA A 449 37.18 11.56 -28.45
N ASN A 450 37.27 12.28 -29.57
CA ASN A 450 38.27 13.33 -29.77
C ASN A 450 37.91 14.74 -29.26
N ASP A 451 36.75 14.95 -28.61
CA ASP A 451 36.33 16.28 -28.10
C ASP A 451 36.69 16.57 -26.63
N ILE A 452 37.77 15.97 -26.11
CA ILE A 452 38.27 16.26 -24.75
C ILE A 452 39.60 17.02 -24.84
N PRO A 453 39.75 18.18 -24.18
CA PRO A 453 41.03 18.89 -24.13
C PRO A 453 42.10 18.03 -23.45
N LYS A 454 43.22 17.81 -24.13
CA LYS A 454 44.41 17.14 -23.60
C LYS A 454 45.17 18.10 -22.68
N PHE A 455 45.53 17.61 -21.50
CA PHE A 455 46.58 18.21 -20.68
C PHE A 455 47.88 17.49 -21.01
N ASP A 456 48.85 18.25 -21.51
CA ASP A 456 50.23 17.81 -21.67
C ASP A 456 50.92 17.80 -20.30
N ASP A 457 51.56 16.69 -19.94
CA ASP A 457 52.92 16.79 -19.40
C ASP A 457 53.70 15.49 -19.65
N GLU A 458 54.91 15.67 -20.18
CA GLU A 458 55.85 14.64 -20.57
C GLU A 458 56.62 14.12 -19.35
N THR A 459 56.85 12.81 -19.22
CA THR A 459 58.22 12.25 -19.09
C THR A 459 58.23 10.72 -19.11
N LYS A 460 59.34 10.20 -19.63
CA LYS A 460 59.58 8.87 -20.24
C LYS A 460 59.62 7.67 -19.27
N ALA A 461 59.25 6.53 -19.86
CA ALA A 461 59.40 5.10 -19.51
C ALA A 461 60.88 4.67 -19.17
N PRO A 462 61.23 3.37 -18.88
CA PRO A 462 60.48 2.15 -19.20
C PRO A 462 60.59 0.87 -18.31
N SER A 463 59.58 0.01 -18.51
CA SER A 463 59.51 -1.48 -18.56
C SER A 463 60.47 -2.35 -17.74
N THR A 464 59.91 -3.39 -17.10
CA THR A 464 60.44 -4.77 -17.19
C THR A 464 59.35 -5.82 -16.96
N THR A 465 59.47 -6.87 -17.76
CA THR A 465 58.70 -8.11 -17.88
C THR A 465 59.08 -9.12 -16.79
N ALA A 466 58.14 -9.91 -16.27
CA ALA A 466 58.41 -11.29 -15.82
C ALA A 466 57.13 -12.11 -15.59
N ALA A 467 57.22 -13.37 -15.97
CA ALA A 467 56.18 -14.38 -15.97
C ALA A 467 56.26 -15.32 -14.74
N SER A 468 55.19 -16.10 -14.57
CA SER A 468 55.13 -17.44 -13.95
C SER A 468 55.38 -17.56 -12.44
N THR A 469 54.42 -18.13 -11.71
CA THR A 469 54.45 -19.56 -11.32
C THR A 469 53.27 -19.93 -10.42
N THR A 470 52.65 -21.06 -10.79
CA THR A 470 51.74 -21.88 -9.99
C THR A 470 52.44 -22.46 -8.78
N ASN A 471 51.76 -22.53 -7.63
CA ASN A 471 52.05 -23.53 -6.60
C ASN A 471 50.77 -23.94 -5.88
N SER A 472 50.46 -25.23 -6.06
CA SER A 472 49.50 -26.07 -5.38
C SER A 472 49.96 -26.46 -3.98
N ILE A 473 49.07 -26.43 -2.97
CA ILE A 473 49.17 -27.27 -1.77
C ILE A 473 47.77 -27.80 -1.42
N SER A 474 47.74 -29.11 -1.15
CA SER A 474 46.63 -30.00 -0.90
C SER A 474 46.26 -30.16 0.58
N LEU A 475 44.95 -30.31 0.82
CA LEU A 475 44.22 -31.25 1.70
C LEU A 475 44.72 -31.55 3.13
N ILE A 476 43.86 -31.30 4.12
CA ILE A 476 43.50 -32.26 5.18
C ILE A 476 42.00 -32.14 5.48
N GLU A 477 41.27 -33.24 5.31
CA GLU A 477 39.89 -33.48 5.76
C GLU A 477 39.85 -33.93 7.23
N THR A 478 38.76 -33.67 7.93
CA THR A 478 38.22 -34.63 8.91
C THR A 478 36.70 -34.51 8.97
N GLU A 479 36.06 -35.66 8.78
CA GLU A 479 34.63 -35.91 8.59
C GLU A 479 33.77 -35.80 9.87
N GLY A 480 32.45 -35.74 9.71
CA GLY A 480 31.54 -36.32 10.70
C GLY A 480 30.03 -36.02 10.56
N SER A 481 29.30 -36.97 9.95
CA SER A 481 27.84 -37.24 10.08
C SER A 481 26.87 -36.48 9.14
N VAL A 482 26.54 -36.95 7.93
CA VAL A 482 25.71 -38.12 7.49
C VAL A 482 24.19 -37.93 7.63
N VAL A 483 23.52 -37.71 6.48
CA VAL A 483 22.20 -38.28 6.15
C VAL A 483 22.27 -38.77 4.68
N ILE A 484 22.13 -40.08 4.48
CA ILE A 484 22.17 -40.77 3.19
C ILE A 484 20.75 -40.94 2.65
N SER A 485 20.56 -40.60 1.37
CA SER A 485 19.63 -41.31 0.48
C SER A 485 20.08 -41.13 -0.98
N ASN A 486 20.64 -42.20 -1.57
CA ASN A 486 21.09 -42.27 -2.96
C ASN A 486 19.92 -42.26 -3.97
N PRO A 487 20.08 -41.66 -5.16
CA PRO A 487 19.32 -42.00 -6.36
C PRO A 487 20.17 -42.85 -7.36
N PRO A 488 19.54 -43.58 -8.30
CA PRO A 488 20.23 -44.42 -9.30
C PRO A 488 20.76 -43.59 -10.50
N PRO A 489 21.66 -44.15 -11.33
CA PRO A 489 22.41 -43.38 -12.31
C PRO A 489 21.69 -43.37 -13.66
N ASP A 490 21.32 -42.19 -14.14
CA ASP A 490 21.03 -41.96 -15.55
C ASP A 490 21.64 -40.61 -15.96
N THR A 491 22.71 -40.68 -16.75
CA THR A 491 23.21 -39.54 -17.53
C THR A 491 22.21 -39.28 -18.66
N PRO A 492 21.82 -38.01 -18.92
CA PRO A 492 22.31 -37.45 -20.18
C PRO A 492 22.55 -35.92 -20.19
N THR A 493 23.62 -35.55 -20.91
CA THR A 493 23.73 -34.37 -21.78
C THR A 493 23.73 -32.99 -21.12
N SER A 494 24.95 -32.44 -21.00
CA SER A 494 25.23 -31.03 -20.73
C SER A 494 24.57 -30.12 -21.77
N THR A 495 23.41 -29.59 -21.42
CA THR A 495 22.87 -28.37 -22.02
C THR A 495 23.49 -27.17 -21.30
N PRO A 496 23.77 -26.05 -21.99
CA PRO A 496 24.39 -24.89 -21.36
C PRO A 496 23.44 -24.35 -20.28
N THR A 497 23.83 -24.51 -19.02
CA THR A 497 23.06 -24.06 -17.85
C THR A 497 22.84 -22.56 -17.95
N SER A 498 21.59 -22.15 -18.18
CA SER A 498 21.13 -20.78 -18.02
C SER A 498 21.50 -20.29 -16.61
N THR A 499 22.33 -19.24 -16.54
CA THR A 499 22.80 -18.59 -15.30
C THR A 499 21.73 -17.79 -14.55
N ASN A 500 20.48 -17.80 -15.02
CA ASN A 500 19.38 -17.10 -14.36
C ASN A 500 18.79 -17.94 -13.22
N PRO A 501 18.53 -17.34 -12.04
CA PRO A 501 17.84 -18.06 -10.97
C PRO A 501 16.44 -18.46 -11.43
N SER A 502 16.07 -19.69 -11.12
CA SER A 502 14.73 -20.22 -11.35
C SER A 502 13.81 -19.91 -10.17
N PRO A 503 12.48 -19.82 -10.41
CA PRO A 503 11.51 -19.77 -9.33
C PRO A 503 11.68 -20.94 -8.36
N HIS A 504 11.44 -20.71 -7.07
CA HIS A 504 11.45 -21.78 -6.10
C HIS A 504 10.33 -22.80 -6.37
N PRO A 505 10.56 -24.10 -6.09
CA PRO A 505 9.53 -25.10 -6.25
C PRO A 505 8.35 -24.81 -5.32
N ARG A 506 7.13 -25.05 -5.81
CA ARG A 506 5.91 -24.89 -5.02
C ARG A 506 5.92 -25.86 -3.84
N ARG A 507 6.12 -25.32 -2.64
CA ARG A 507 6.06 -26.05 -1.37
C ARG A 507 5.58 -25.13 -0.26
N LEU A 508 5.01 -25.71 0.79
CA LEU A 508 4.52 -24.95 1.93
C LEU A 508 5.69 -24.39 2.76
N VAL A 509 5.87 -23.07 2.69
CA VAL A 509 6.72 -22.26 3.58
C VAL A 509 5.80 -21.30 4.31
N VAL A 510 5.89 -21.20 5.64
CA VAL A 510 5.04 -20.28 6.41
C VAL A 510 5.94 -19.25 7.10
N LYS A 511 5.70 -17.97 6.79
CA LYS A 511 6.32 -16.84 7.48
C LYS A 511 5.24 -16.05 8.21
N THR A 512 5.54 -15.55 9.40
CA THR A 512 4.61 -14.75 10.20
C THR A 512 5.26 -13.46 10.67
N ALA A 513 4.51 -12.37 10.73
CA ALA A 513 4.95 -11.12 11.36
C ALA A 513 3.77 -10.41 12.04
N ILE A 514 3.86 -10.21 13.36
CA ILE A 514 2.92 -9.36 14.10
C ILE A 514 3.60 -8.00 14.29
N LEU A 515 3.04 -6.95 13.68
CA LEU A 515 3.57 -5.60 13.88
C LEU A 515 3.10 -5.08 15.24
N PRO A 516 4.01 -4.51 16.06
CA PRO A 516 3.68 -4.07 17.40
C PRO A 516 2.72 -2.88 17.38
N THR A 517 2.08 -2.63 18.52
CA THR A 517 1.28 -1.43 18.78
C THR A 517 2.06 -0.17 18.37
N PRO A 518 1.45 0.78 17.61
CA PRO A 518 0.02 0.96 17.38
C PRO A 518 -0.55 0.28 16.11
N ALA A 519 0.16 -0.67 15.50
CA ALA A 519 -0.33 -1.33 14.28
C ALA A 519 -1.67 -2.03 14.52
N ALA A 520 -2.69 -1.65 13.74
CA ALA A 520 -4.04 -2.21 13.78
C ALA A 520 -4.49 -2.66 12.38
N HIS A 521 -5.79 -2.81 12.14
CA HIS A 521 -6.34 -3.28 10.86
C HIS A 521 -5.96 -2.38 9.66
N SER A 522 -5.68 -1.09 9.90
CA SER A 522 -5.25 -0.11 8.89
C SER A 522 -3.75 -0.15 8.54
N MET A 523 -2.98 -1.11 9.06
CA MET A 523 -1.51 -1.19 8.92
C MET A 523 -0.99 -1.12 7.47
N LEU A 524 -1.80 -1.48 6.46
CA LEU A 524 -1.35 -1.46 5.06
C LEU A 524 -1.16 -0.06 4.49
N PHE A 525 -1.82 0.96 5.07
CA PHE A 525 -1.70 2.35 4.62
C PHE A 525 -1.28 3.33 5.72
N ALA A 526 -1.03 2.84 6.94
CA ALA A 526 -0.46 3.67 7.99
C ALA A 526 1.02 3.97 7.67
N PRO A 527 1.48 5.25 7.71
CA PRO A 527 2.83 5.62 7.32
C PRO A 527 3.95 4.90 8.09
N SER A 528 3.71 4.59 9.37
CA SER A 528 4.68 3.90 10.25
C SER A 528 4.88 2.43 9.87
N THR A 529 3.84 1.75 9.40
CA THR A 529 3.86 0.31 9.16
C THR A 529 3.94 -0.06 7.69
N SER A 530 3.42 0.76 6.78
CA SER A 530 3.28 0.37 5.37
C SER A 530 4.64 0.12 4.70
N ARG A 531 5.68 0.88 5.06
CA ARG A 531 7.05 0.69 4.53
C ARG A 531 7.69 -0.59 5.07
N ILE A 532 7.54 -0.84 6.36
CA ILE A 532 8.02 -2.08 7.01
C ILE A 532 7.34 -3.28 6.33
N LEU A 533 6.03 -3.20 6.15
CA LEU A 533 5.24 -4.22 5.48
C LEU A 533 5.69 -4.44 4.03
N SER A 534 5.94 -3.38 3.25
CA SER A 534 6.49 -3.51 1.90
C SER A 534 7.86 -4.20 1.87
N GLY A 535 8.75 -3.89 2.82
CA GLY A 535 10.05 -4.56 2.95
C GLY A 535 9.91 -6.04 3.27
N LEU A 536 9.09 -6.38 4.28
CA LEU A 536 8.83 -7.77 4.67
C LEU A 536 8.21 -8.59 3.53
N ILE A 537 7.26 -8.00 2.80
CA ILE A 537 6.68 -8.64 1.61
C ILE A 537 7.77 -8.83 0.56
N GLY A 538 8.50 -7.78 0.18
CA GLY A 538 9.56 -7.84 -0.83
C GLY A 538 10.59 -8.94 -0.55
N SER A 539 11.11 -9.03 0.68
CA SER A 539 12.02 -10.10 1.08
C SER A 539 11.36 -11.47 1.00
N PHE A 540 10.14 -11.64 1.51
CA PHE A 540 9.43 -12.92 1.42
C PHE A 540 9.23 -13.39 -0.04
N LEU A 541 8.88 -12.46 -0.95
CA LEU A 541 8.72 -12.77 -2.37
C LEU A 541 10.03 -13.27 -2.99
N ALA A 542 11.14 -12.58 -2.70
CA ALA A 542 12.46 -12.93 -3.22
C ALA A 542 13.02 -14.24 -2.63
N ASP A 543 12.94 -14.40 -1.31
CA ASP A 543 13.61 -15.48 -0.58
C ASP A 543 12.88 -16.83 -0.69
N HIS A 544 11.58 -16.82 -0.97
CA HIS A 544 10.74 -18.02 -0.87
C HIS A 544 9.88 -18.32 -2.09
N ILE A 545 9.70 -17.37 -3.02
CA ILE A 545 8.88 -17.59 -4.22
C ILE A 545 9.72 -17.50 -5.49
N ASP A 546 10.33 -16.34 -5.76
CA ASP A 546 11.11 -16.13 -6.97
C ASP A 546 12.26 -15.15 -6.69
N PRO A 547 13.52 -15.60 -6.69
CA PRO A 547 14.69 -14.74 -6.45
C PRO A 547 14.76 -13.54 -7.40
N ARG A 548 14.14 -13.64 -8.58
CA ARG A 548 14.08 -12.56 -9.57
C ARG A 548 13.26 -11.37 -9.11
N LEU A 549 12.45 -11.50 -8.05
CA LEU A 549 11.71 -10.41 -7.41
C LEU A 549 12.60 -9.57 -6.47
N SER A 550 13.85 -9.98 -6.23
CA SER A 550 14.83 -9.17 -5.50
C SER A 550 15.25 -7.95 -6.33
N LEU A 551 15.13 -6.75 -5.76
CA LEU A 551 15.64 -5.54 -6.40
C LEU A 551 17.14 -5.64 -6.69
N ALA A 552 17.94 -6.06 -5.70
CA ALA A 552 19.38 -6.26 -5.87
C ALA A 552 19.74 -7.17 -7.06
N TRP A 553 19.09 -8.33 -7.19
CA TRP A 553 19.28 -9.22 -8.34
C TRP A 553 18.88 -8.55 -9.66
N GLN A 554 17.73 -7.88 -9.72
CA GLN A 554 17.27 -7.21 -10.94
C GLN A 554 18.26 -6.13 -11.39
N LEU A 555 18.77 -5.36 -10.44
CA LEU A 555 19.78 -4.34 -10.68
C LEU A 555 21.08 -4.94 -11.21
N GLN A 556 21.53 -6.03 -10.60
CA GLN A 556 22.71 -6.75 -11.05
C GLN A 556 22.53 -7.29 -12.47
N TYR A 557 21.47 -8.06 -12.70
CA TYR A 557 21.15 -8.67 -13.99
C TYR A 557 21.05 -7.63 -15.11
N LEU A 558 20.30 -6.55 -14.86
CA LEU A 558 20.10 -5.52 -15.86
C LEU A 558 21.38 -4.71 -16.14
N SER A 559 22.28 -4.59 -15.16
CA SER A 559 23.58 -3.92 -15.33
C SER A 559 24.56 -4.79 -16.12
N THR A 560 24.65 -6.09 -15.83
CA THR A 560 25.55 -7.03 -16.52
C THR A 560 25.17 -7.27 -17.97
N GLU A 561 23.88 -7.23 -18.28
CA GLU A 561 23.36 -7.41 -19.66
C GLU A 561 23.45 -6.12 -20.51
N GLY A 562 24.04 -5.03 -20.01
CA GLY A 562 24.08 -3.72 -20.69
C GLY A 562 22.70 -3.09 -20.90
N LYS A 563 21.66 -3.66 -20.26
CA LYS A 563 20.25 -3.38 -20.48
C LYS A 563 19.74 -2.21 -19.63
N TRP A 564 20.39 -1.91 -18.51
CA TRP A 564 20.01 -0.82 -17.59
C TRP A 564 21.24 -0.19 -16.94
N ASP A 565 22.26 0.05 -17.75
CA ASP A 565 23.42 0.79 -17.31
C ASP A 565 23.20 2.31 -17.40
N VAL A 566 24.06 3.08 -16.74
CA VAL A 566 24.13 4.52 -16.89
C VAL A 566 24.28 4.85 -18.38
N LYS A 567 23.44 5.76 -18.88
CA LYS A 567 23.37 6.16 -20.31
C LYS A 567 24.73 6.49 -20.96
N ASN A 568 25.76 6.75 -20.16
CA ASN A 568 27.16 6.81 -20.57
C ASN A 568 28.05 6.34 -19.42
N LEU A 569 28.34 5.04 -19.32
CA LEU A 569 29.15 4.47 -18.24
C LEU A 569 30.52 5.13 -18.13
N LEU A 570 31.25 5.30 -19.24
CA LEU A 570 32.57 5.94 -19.25
C LEU A 570 32.53 7.37 -18.69
N LYS A 571 31.52 8.16 -19.11
CA LYS A 571 31.31 9.51 -18.59
C LYS A 571 30.98 9.50 -17.10
N TRP A 572 30.20 8.54 -16.64
CA TRP A 572 29.87 8.40 -15.23
C TRP A 572 31.07 7.95 -14.40
N GLN A 573 31.91 7.04 -14.91
CA GLN A 573 33.13 6.58 -14.26
C GLN A 573 34.13 7.73 -14.10
N ALA A 574 34.29 8.56 -15.13
CA ALA A 574 35.15 9.75 -15.10
C ALA A 574 34.69 10.84 -14.11
N VAL A 575 33.43 10.81 -13.67
CA VAL A 575 32.92 11.77 -12.68
C VAL A 575 33.32 11.32 -11.27
N ALA A 576 33.89 12.25 -10.49
CA ALA A 576 34.20 12.01 -9.08
C ALA A 576 32.97 11.49 -8.30
N PRO A 577 33.10 10.42 -7.49
CA PRO A 577 31.98 9.83 -6.77
C PRO A 577 31.23 10.81 -5.86
N VAL A 578 31.94 11.44 -4.91
CA VAL A 578 31.41 12.35 -3.89
C VAL A 578 32.28 13.62 -3.86
N SER A 579 31.65 14.78 -3.66
CA SER A 579 32.33 16.08 -3.57
C SER A 579 33.01 16.32 -2.22
N SER A 580 33.85 17.36 -2.17
CA SER A 580 34.23 18.00 -0.91
C SER A 580 33.01 18.56 -0.15
N PRO A 581 33.09 18.80 1.16
CA PRO A 581 32.00 19.41 1.93
C PRO A 581 31.54 20.75 1.35
N ILE A 582 30.23 20.99 1.39
CA ILE A 582 29.61 22.25 0.97
C ILE A 582 28.88 22.81 2.20
N ALA A 583 29.35 23.97 2.69
CA ALA A 583 28.80 24.70 3.84
C ALA A 583 28.54 23.83 5.08
N ASN A 584 29.41 22.84 5.36
CA ASN A 584 29.27 21.87 6.46
C ASN A 584 27.87 21.23 6.58
N THR A 585 27.15 21.18 5.46
CA THR A 585 25.76 20.70 5.40
C THR A 585 25.67 19.58 4.38
N PHE A 586 26.28 19.77 3.21
CA PHE A 586 26.09 18.89 2.06
C PHE A 586 27.37 18.26 1.53
N ARG A 587 27.17 17.15 0.82
CA ARG A 587 28.07 16.68 -0.24
C ARG A 587 27.24 16.43 -1.50
N ALA A 588 27.74 16.85 -2.65
CA ALA A 588 27.17 16.48 -3.94
C ALA A 588 27.79 15.17 -4.42
N MET A 589 27.00 14.25 -4.97
CA MET A 589 27.53 12.99 -5.50
C MET A 589 26.88 12.60 -6.83
N LYS A 590 27.53 11.72 -7.58
CA LYS A 590 26.91 11.02 -8.71
C LYS A 590 26.02 9.88 -8.18
N THR A 591 25.03 9.45 -8.96
CA THR A 591 24.20 8.29 -8.61
C THR A 591 25.09 7.08 -8.35
N LEU A 592 24.73 6.23 -7.39
CA LEU A 592 25.36 4.93 -7.15
C LEU A 592 24.95 3.94 -8.26
N ARG A 593 25.64 2.81 -8.32
CA ARG A 593 25.31 1.64 -9.15
C ARG A 593 25.45 0.39 -8.30
N GLU A 594 24.51 -0.55 -8.38
CA GLU A 594 24.54 -1.75 -7.52
C GLU A 594 25.81 -2.59 -7.70
N VAL A 595 26.30 -2.70 -8.93
CA VAL A 595 27.42 -3.57 -9.32
C VAL A 595 28.76 -2.84 -9.44
N ASP A 596 28.83 -1.56 -9.07
CA ASP A 596 30.07 -0.82 -9.24
C ASP A 596 31.10 -1.16 -8.16
N PRO A 597 32.36 -1.45 -8.51
CA PRO A 597 33.38 -1.86 -7.53
C PRO A 597 33.83 -0.74 -6.60
N SER A 598 33.46 0.51 -6.84
CA SER A 598 33.92 1.68 -6.08
C SER A 598 32.80 2.57 -5.56
N HIS A 599 31.62 2.57 -6.21
CA HIS A 599 30.53 3.49 -5.90
C HIS A 599 29.17 2.77 -5.91
N ALA A 600 29.10 1.69 -5.12
CA ALA A 600 27.89 0.93 -4.81
C ALA A 600 27.37 1.24 -3.38
N PRO A 601 26.09 0.97 -3.07
CA PRO A 601 25.48 1.29 -1.76
C PRO A 601 26.28 0.82 -0.56
N LYS A 602 26.67 -0.47 -0.54
CA LYS A 602 27.43 -1.06 0.57
C LYS A 602 28.82 -0.44 0.72
N ILE A 603 29.49 -0.17 -0.39
CA ILE A 603 30.83 0.45 -0.42
C ILE A 603 30.75 1.88 0.10
N LEU A 604 29.78 2.66 -0.39
CA LEU A 604 29.56 4.02 0.10
C LEU A 604 29.29 4.02 1.61
N ALA A 605 28.41 3.13 2.09
CA ALA A 605 28.06 3.07 3.50
C ALA A 605 29.23 2.67 4.40
N GLN A 606 30.15 1.84 3.89
CA GLN A 606 31.38 1.47 4.59
C GLN A 606 32.42 2.61 4.57
N GLU A 607 32.76 3.14 3.39
CA GLU A 607 33.82 4.15 3.23
C GLU A 607 33.44 5.53 3.78
N TRP A 608 32.14 5.86 3.79
CA TRP A 608 31.63 7.17 4.22
C TRP A 608 30.89 7.13 5.54
N LYS A 609 31.06 6.04 6.31
CA LYS A 609 30.54 5.92 7.68
C LYS A 609 30.93 7.15 8.51
N ASN A 610 29.98 7.71 9.26
CA ASN A 610 30.11 8.93 10.08
C ASN A 610 30.45 10.22 9.31
N ARG A 611 30.62 10.18 7.98
CA ARG A 611 30.87 11.36 7.13
C ARG A 611 29.62 11.75 6.34
N ILE A 612 28.77 10.77 6.04
CA ILE A 612 27.46 10.95 5.43
C ILE A 612 26.43 10.30 6.35
N CYS A 613 25.40 11.06 6.73
CA CYS A 613 24.31 10.55 7.59
C CYS A 613 23.05 10.18 6.79
N ALA A 614 22.87 10.79 5.62
CA ALA A 614 21.73 10.58 4.74
C ALA A 614 22.07 10.83 3.28
N VAL A 615 21.36 10.15 2.38
CA VAL A 615 21.40 10.34 0.93
C VAL A 615 20.02 10.80 0.45
N ILE A 616 19.97 11.94 -0.24
CA ILE A 616 18.79 12.44 -0.94
C ILE A 616 18.95 12.23 -2.45
N ASP A 617 18.15 11.33 -2.99
CA ASP A 617 18.07 11.04 -4.42
C ASP A 617 17.05 11.98 -5.07
N ILE A 618 17.53 12.95 -5.84
CA ILE A 618 16.71 13.91 -6.58
C ILE A 618 16.43 13.51 -8.03
N SER A 619 16.75 12.27 -8.42
CA SER A 619 16.46 11.76 -9.77
C SER A 619 14.97 11.42 -9.93
N HIS A 620 14.48 11.49 -11.17
CA HIS A 620 13.08 11.21 -11.48
C HIS A 620 12.77 9.71 -11.41
N ASP A 621 13.61 8.91 -12.07
CA ASP A 621 13.43 7.47 -12.23
C ASP A 621 13.80 6.70 -10.97
N ALA A 622 13.40 5.43 -10.88
CA ALA A 622 13.89 4.55 -9.83
C ALA A 622 15.43 4.46 -9.86
N PRO A 623 16.11 4.41 -8.70
CA PRO A 623 17.57 4.35 -8.65
C PRO A 623 18.09 3.06 -9.32
N VAL A 624 19.30 3.14 -9.89
CA VAL A 624 20.03 2.00 -10.48
C VAL A 624 20.83 1.22 -9.42
N TYR A 625 20.37 1.27 -8.18
CA TYR A 625 20.97 0.68 -7.00
C TYR A 625 19.90 0.46 -5.93
N ASP A 626 20.13 -0.48 -5.00
CA ASP A 626 19.22 -0.77 -3.90
C ASP A 626 19.54 0.14 -2.70
N PRO A 627 18.62 1.04 -2.32
CA PRO A 627 18.83 1.90 -1.15
C PRO A 627 19.00 1.14 0.17
N ALA A 628 18.48 -0.08 0.28
CA ALA A 628 18.62 -0.88 1.49
C ALA A 628 20.09 -1.14 1.86
N GLY A 629 20.99 -1.19 0.86
CA GLY A 629 22.43 -1.30 1.09
C GLY A 629 23.03 -0.09 1.82
N LEU A 630 22.45 1.10 1.66
CA LEU A 630 22.82 2.30 2.43
C LEU A 630 22.30 2.22 3.87
N GLU A 631 21.01 1.86 4.01
CA GLU A 631 20.32 1.83 5.30
C GLU A 631 20.93 0.78 6.24
N ALA A 632 21.28 -0.39 5.72
CA ALA A 632 21.99 -1.44 6.46
C ALA A 632 23.35 -0.98 6.99
N GLY A 633 24.03 -0.08 6.27
CA GLY A 633 25.28 0.54 6.71
C GLY A 633 25.10 1.81 7.55
N GLY A 634 23.86 2.15 7.93
CA GLY A 634 23.54 3.27 8.81
C GLY A 634 23.38 4.63 8.12
N ILE A 635 23.28 4.66 6.78
CA ILE A 635 23.01 5.88 6.01
C ILE A 635 21.52 5.90 5.63
N LEU A 636 20.80 6.96 6.04
CA LEU A 636 19.39 7.11 5.67
C LEU A 636 19.21 7.37 4.18
N TYR A 637 18.13 6.87 3.59
CA TYR A 637 17.78 7.16 2.19
C TYR A 637 16.45 7.93 2.05
N PHE A 638 16.46 8.96 1.22
CA PHE A 638 15.26 9.75 0.89
C PHE A 638 15.16 9.99 -0.62
N LYS A 639 14.02 9.65 -1.20
CA LYS A 639 13.70 9.95 -2.60
C LYS A 639 12.93 11.28 -2.70
N PHE A 640 13.43 12.20 -3.54
CA PHE A 640 12.80 13.49 -3.85
C PHE A 640 12.71 13.67 -5.38
N PRO A 641 11.73 13.04 -6.05
CA PRO A 641 11.71 12.98 -7.51
C PRO A 641 11.45 14.35 -8.14
N THR A 642 12.29 14.76 -9.10
CA THR A 642 12.13 16.05 -9.80
C THR A 642 12.06 15.89 -11.31
N VAL A 643 11.56 16.92 -12.01
CA VAL A 643 11.49 16.92 -13.47
C VAL A 643 12.91 17.05 -14.07
N SER A 644 13.20 16.21 -15.07
CA SER A 644 14.51 16.20 -15.70
C SER A 644 14.70 17.37 -16.66
N LYS A 645 15.94 17.87 -16.78
CA LYS A 645 16.39 18.92 -17.73
C LYS A 645 15.76 20.30 -17.56
N GLN A 646 14.96 20.54 -16.52
CA GLN A 646 14.40 21.85 -16.22
C GLN A 646 14.91 22.34 -14.85
N PRO A 647 15.10 23.66 -14.65
CA PRO A 647 15.35 24.23 -13.34
C PRO A 647 14.19 23.95 -12.37
N PRO A 648 14.46 23.51 -11.13
CA PRO A 648 13.42 23.33 -10.11
C PRO A 648 12.58 24.58 -9.85
N LEU A 649 11.27 24.42 -9.71
CA LEU A 649 10.34 25.49 -9.36
C LEU A 649 10.58 25.99 -7.92
N ARG A 650 10.12 27.20 -7.60
CA ARG A 650 10.22 27.76 -6.24
C ARG A 650 9.56 26.85 -5.19
N ALA A 651 8.40 26.28 -5.52
CA ALA A 651 7.71 25.33 -4.65
C ALA A 651 8.53 24.04 -4.42
N GLU A 652 9.22 23.54 -5.45
CA GLU A 652 10.09 22.36 -5.33
C GLU A 652 11.32 22.67 -4.47
N VAL A 653 11.93 23.85 -4.63
CA VAL A 653 13.04 24.31 -3.78
C VAL A 653 12.63 24.38 -2.32
N ARG A 654 11.46 24.97 -2.02
CA ARG A 654 10.92 25.04 -0.66
C ARG A 654 10.72 23.64 -0.06
N ALA A 655 10.09 22.74 -0.83
CA ALA A 655 9.87 21.37 -0.39
C ALA A 655 11.18 20.60 -0.16
N PHE A 656 12.22 20.88 -0.95
CA PHE A 656 13.55 20.32 -0.76
C PHE A 656 14.21 20.86 0.52
N ILE A 657 14.13 22.16 0.79
CA ILE A 657 14.64 22.76 2.04
C ILE A 657 13.96 22.11 3.25
N ASP A 658 12.63 22.01 3.24
CA ASP A 658 11.87 21.37 4.31
C ASP A 658 12.25 19.89 4.48
N LEU A 659 12.57 19.20 3.38
CA LEU A 659 13.07 17.82 3.45
C LEU A 659 14.44 17.77 4.13
N VAL A 660 15.39 18.62 3.75
CA VAL A 660 16.73 18.66 4.37
C VAL A 660 16.61 18.90 5.88
N ASP A 661 15.80 19.87 6.30
CA ASP A 661 15.57 20.17 7.72
C ASP A 661 15.05 18.94 8.47
N ARG A 662 14.05 18.22 7.91
CA ARG A 662 13.52 16.98 8.50
C ARG A 662 14.58 15.88 8.56
N VAL A 663 15.39 15.72 7.52
CA VAL A 663 16.44 14.70 7.43
C VAL A 663 17.51 14.95 8.49
N GLN A 664 17.94 16.21 8.66
CA GLN A 664 18.91 16.57 9.68
C GLN A 664 18.36 16.37 11.10
N GLY A 665 17.07 16.68 11.32
CA GLY A 665 16.38 16.39 12.57
C GLY A 665 16.39 14.89 12.90
N LEU A 666 15.93 14.06 11.95
CA LEU A 666 15.92 12.60 12.07
C LEU A 666 17.32 12.01 12.32
N ALA A 667 18.34 12.49 11.60
CA ALA A 667 19.71 12.05 11.79
C ALA A 667 20.21 12.37 13.20
N LYS A 668 19.93 13.58 13.70
CA LYS A 668 20.30 14.01 15.05
C LYS A 668 19.58 13.21 16.14
N GLU A 669 18.28 12.95 15.98
CA GLU A 669 17.49 12.12 16.90
C GLU A 669 18.02 10.69 16.99
N GLN A 670 18.50 10.14 15.88
CA GLN A 670 19.05 8.79 15.80
C GLN A 670 20.57 8.74 16.10
N GLY A 671 21.15 9.83 16.60
CA GLY A 671 22.57 9.91 16.97
C GLY A 671 23.52 9.69 15.78
N ARG A 672 23.08 10.02 14.55
CA ARG A 672 23.88 9.86 13.33
C ARG A 672 24.69 11.11 13.03
N GLU A 673 25.99 10.95 12.93
CA GLU A 673 26.93 12.00 12.54
C GLU A 673 27.17 11.99 11.02
N GLY A 674 27.38 13.17 10.44
CA GLY A 674 27.75 13.31 9.03
C GLY A 674 26.91 14.34 8.27
N LEU A 675 27.28 14.54 7.01
CA LEU A 675 26.63 15.48 6.09
C LEU A 675 25.53 14.82 5.26
N VAL A 676 24.64 15.62 4.69
CA VAL A 676 23.60 15.14 3.76
C VAL A 676 24.20 15.05 2.36
N ALA A 677 24.27 13.85 1.80
CA ALA A 677 24.67 13.64 0.43
C ALA A 677 23.48 13.80 -0.52
N VAL A 678 23.65 14.51 -1.63
CA VAL A 678 22.57 14.78 -2.59
C VAL A 678 23.02 14.40 -3.99
N HIS A 679 22.20 13.66 -4.72
CA HIS A 679 22.54 13.22 -6.07
C HIS A 679 21.38 13.29 -7.05
N CYS A 680 21.72 13.68 -8.27
CA CYS A 680 20.90 13.40 -9.44
C CYS A 680 21.55 12.24 -10.20
N HIS A 681 21.79 12.37 -11.51
CA HIS A 681 22.55 11.36 -12.25
C HIS A 681 24.07 11.57 -12.08
N TYR A 682 24.59 12.75 -12.42
CA TYR A 682 26.03 13.07 -12.30
C TYR A 682 26.39 13.99 -11.12
N GLY A 683 25.38 14.57 -10.45
CA GLY A 683 25.62 15.46 -9.30
C GLY A 683 26.08 16.88 -9.64
N PHE A 684 25.68 17.44 -10.80
CA PHE A 684 26.08 18.79 -11.23
C PHE A 684 24.90 19.77 -11.29
N ASN A 685 24.07 19.74 -12.34
CA ASN A 685 23.11 20.82 -12.61
C ASN A 685 21.98 20.91 -11.57
N ARG A 686 21.08 19.91 -11.51
CA ARG A 686 19.96 19.91 -10.55
C ARG A 686 20.45 19.89 -9.11
N THR A 687 21.45 19.07 -8.83
CA THR A 687 22.08 19.00 -7.50
C THR A 687 22.63 20.37 -7.10
N GLY A 688 23.41 21.01 -7.96
CA GLY A 688 23.92 22.36 -7.71
C GLY A 688 22.82 23.38 -7.54
N PHE A 689 21.76 23.33 -8.35
CA PHE A 689 20.64 24.27 -8.24
C PHE A 689 19.94 24.21 -6.87
N PHE A 690 19.63 23.01 -6.38
CA PHE A 690 19.02 22.84 -5.06
C PHE A 690 19.95 23.25 -3.93
N LEU A 691 21.23 22.85 -4.01
CA LEU A 691 22.22 23.16 -2.98
C LEU A 691 22.48 24.67 -2.92
N VAL A 692 22.73 25.33 -4.06
CA VAL A 692 22.89 26.79 -4.12
C VAL A 692 21.64 27.50 -3.61
N SER A 693 20.45 27.05 -3.99
CA SER A 693 19.20 27.63 -3.48
C SER A 693 19.07 27.49 -1.96
N TYR A 694 19.46 26.36 -1.38
CA TYR A 694 19.50 26.18 0.07
C TYR A 694 20.49 27.14 0.73
N LEU A 695 21.71 27.29 0.17
CA LEU A 695 22.71 28.21 0.72
C LEU A 695 22.20 29.67 0.74
N VAL A 696 21.48 30.07 -0.30
CA VAL A 696 20.89 31.43 -0.39
C VAL A 696 19.68 31.57 0.53
N GLU A 697 18.65 30.72 0.39
CA GLU A 697 17.38 30.88 1.10
C GLU A 697 17.46 30.53 2.59
N LYS A 698 18.27 29.54 2.97
CA LYS A 698 18.35 29.05 4.36
C LYS A 698 19.57 29.58 5.11
N LEU A 699 20.73 29.65 4.46
CA LEU A 699 21.98 30.09 5.11
C LEU A 699 22.30 31.57 4.86
N GLY A 700 21.52 32.27 4.04
CA GLY A 700 21.69 33.71 3.79
C GLY A 700 22.95 34.05 2.97
N TRP A 701 23.49 33.09 2.21
CA TRP A 701 24.66 33.35 1.36
C TRP A 701 24.31 34.25 0.20
N ARG A 702 25.25 35.07 -0.24
CA ARG A 702 25.12 35.78 -1.53
C ARG A 702 25.18 34.75 -2.65
N LEU A 703 24.35 34.93 -3.67
CA LEU A 703 24.26 33.99 -4.79
C LEU A 703 25.62 33.70 -5.46
N PRO A 704 26.49 34.69 -5.76
CA PRO A 704 27.80 34.41 -6.37
C PRO A 704 28.68 33.51 -5.49
N ASP A 705 28.71 33.77 -4.18
CA ASP A 705 29.50 32.98 -3.22
C ASP A 705 29.00 31.53 -3.14
N ALA A 706 27.68 31.34 -3.20
CA ALA A 706 27.05 30.02 -3.19
C ALA A 706 27.36 29.22 -4.46
N ILE A 707 27.29 29.85 -5.64
CA ILE A 707 27.66 29.24 -6.93
C ILE A 707 29.14 28.87 -6.93
N GLU A 708 30.01 29.79 -6.48
CA GLU A 708 31.45 29.57 -6.43
C GLU A 708 31.82 28.44 -5.47
N ALA A 709 31.23 28.40 -4.27
CA ALA A 709 31.47 27.33 -3.31
C ALA A 709 31.04 25.96 -3.85
N PHE A 710 29.90 25.88 -4.53
CA PHE A 710 29.49 24.65 -5.21
C PHE A 710 30.48 24.27 -6.33
N GLY A 711 30.90 25.24 -7.15
CA GLY A 711 31.87 25.04 -8.22
C GLY A 711 33.22 24.52 -7.73
N LYS A 712 33.73 25.08 -6.63
CA LYS A 712 34.96 24.64 -5.97
C LYS A 712 34.85 23.23 -5.40
N ALA A 713 33.74 22.93 -4.71
CA ALA A 713 33.55 21.62 -4.09
C ALA A 713 33.26 20.50 -5.11
N ARG A 714 32.59 20.84 -6.22
CA ARG A 714 32.18 19.91 -7.29
C ARG A 714 32.53 20.45 -8.67
N PRO A 715 33.82 20.50 -9.07
CA PRO A 715 34.23 21.09 -10.34
C PRO A 715 33.58 20.41 -11.58
N PRO A 716 33.12 21.17 -12.59
CA PRO A 716 33.22 22.64 -12.74
C PRO A 716 32.04 23.41 -12.12
N GLY A 717 31.19 22.77 -11.32
CA GLY A 717 29.94 23.34 -10.82
C GLY A 717 28.73 23.03 -11.70
N ILE A 718 27.76 23.94 -11.73
CA ILE A 718 26.58 23.84 -12.61
C ILE A 718 27.06 24.03 -14.06
N ARG A 719 26.85 23.02 -14.89
CA ARG A 719 27.36 22.96 -16.28
C ARG A 719 26.46 23.64 -17.29
N HIS A 720 25.16 23.68 -17.03
CA HIS A 720 24.17 24.20 -17.97
C HIS A 720 23.83 25.65 -17.61
N SER A 721 24.06 26.58 -18.55
CA SER A 721 23.82 28.03 -18.35
C SER A 721 22.41 28.34 -17.88
N HIS A 722 21.37 27.76 -18.48
CA HIS A 722 19.98 28.03 -18.09
C HIS A 722 19.65 27.72 -16.62
N PHE A 723 20.39 26.84 -15.95
CA PHE A 723 20.25 26.65 -14.49
C PHE A 723 20.86 27.81 -13.71
N VAL A 724 22.02 28.30 -14.16
CA VAL A 724 22.71 29.47 -13.57
C VAL A 724 21.90 30.74 -13.82
N ASP A 725 21.42 30.94 -15.04
CA ASP A 725 20.58 32.08 -15.44
C ASP A 725 19.31 32.13 -14.59
N GLU A 726 18.62 30.99 -14.42
CA GLU A 726 17.43 30.92 -13.56
C GLU A 726 17.75 31.24 -12.09
N LEU A 727 18.91 30.83 -11.55
CA LEU A 727 19.31 31.23 -10.20
C LEU A 727 19.49 32.75 -10.09
N HIS A 728 20.13 33.38 -11.08
CA HIS A 728 20.26 34.83 -11.14
C HIS A 728 18.90 35.53 -11.27
N VAL A 729 18.02 35.07 -12.15
CA VAL A 729 16.65 35.60 -12.28
C VAL A 729 15.86 35.43 -10.98
N ARG A 730 16.09 34.33 -10.26
CA ARG A 730 15.34 33.98 -9.04
C ARG A 730 15.71 34.84 -7.84
N TYR A 731 17.00 35.14 -7.69
CA TYR A 731 17.57 35.87 -6.55
C TYR A 731 18.12 37.25 -6.95
N CYS A 732 17.62 37.82 -8.06
CA CYS A 732 17.88 39.21 -8.43
C CYS A 732 17.01 40.14 -7.59
N ASP A 733 17.65 40.96 -6.76
CA ASP A 733 16.97 41.97 -5.95
C ASP A 733 16.36 43.07 -6.85
N GLY A 734 15.08 43.37 -6.66
CA GLY A 734 14.40 44.47 -7.36
C GLY A 734 13.91 44.16 -8.78
N LEU A 735 13.88 42.89 -9.22
CA LEU A 735 13.37 42.52 -10.54
C LEU A 735 11.83 42.74 -10.63
N GLY A 736 11.42 43.85 -11.24
CA GLY A 736 10.01 44.11 -11.57
C GLY A 736 9.54 43.21 -12.72
N ARG A 737 8.53 42.37 -12.49
CA ARG A 737 7.88 41.55 -13.52
C ARG A 737 6.57 42.19 -13.95
N ALA A 738 6.50 42.67 -15.19
CA ALA A 738 5.23 43.04 -15.81
C ALA A 738 4.45 41.75 -16.18
N PRO A 739 3.11 41.74 -16.09
CA PRO A 739 2.31 40.62 -16.56
C PRO A 739 2.51 40.41 -18.06
N THR A 740 2.53 39.16 -18.50
CA THR A 740 2.51 38.81 -19.92
C THR A 740 1.20 39.32 -20.52
N MET A 741 1.26 40.18 -21.54
CA MET A 741 0.07 40.67 -22.26
C MET A 741 -0.59 39.57 -23.07
#